data_AF-A0A2P6QWL0-F1
#
_entry.id   AF-A0A2P6QWL0-F1
#
_cell.length_a   1.000
_cell.length_b   1.000
_cell.length_c   1.000
_cell.angle_alpha   90.00
_cell.angle_beta   90.00
_cell.angle_gamma   90.00
#
_symmetry.space_group_name_H-M   'P 1'
#
loop_
_entity.id
_entity.type
_entity.pdbx_description
1 polymer ?
#
loop_
_entity_poly.entity_id
_entity_poly.type
_entity_poly.pdbx_seq_one_letter_code
_entity_poly.pdbx_strand_id
1 'polypeptide(L)'
;MFTMNYTEVQIFNKRSYKTISNICIATILKLNLLTYTRCERQFEQRGDELDINTSRDPEQKLEQCQQSCQSRQQGQQQQQQCRQQCAQQLSQRESQQICQRRCQMQDSGQQQCQRRCMQQLEQGELDINTSRDPEQKLEQCQQSCQSRQQGQQQQQQCRQQCAQQLSQRERQQICQRRCQMQDSGQQQCQRRCMQQLEQGQLDINTSRDPEQKLEQCQQSCQSRQEGQQQQQQFRQQCAQQLSQQERQQICQRRCQMQDSGQQQCQRRCMQQLVQGELDINKSRDPEQKLEQCQQSCQSRQQGQQQQQQCRQQCAQQLSQQERQQICQRRCQMQDSDQQQCQRRCMQQLEQGEQDINTSTDPEQKLEQCQQGCQSREQGQQEQQQKCRQQCAQQLSQRERQQICEQRCQRQQRGDQQQQQQCQRRCQQQLEQGQHGQSQNYRREREDQQSRGQSQMNNPYYFPSDMFQQKFRSQEGGMYVLERFTKNENKLLRGIRNYRLAIIEAKPNTFVLRHHCDAESIFVVINGRCTCTMLMQDNKESFNMEMGDVLRVPAGATVYLVNNDIDQTLRIAKLKQPVNTPGRFEEFFSASSQDLDSYFNVFSDDILESAFNLRRVFGQQQQKRQGMVMRASPKQLQALSQHASSPRSKGRQSGKGPFNLRNQKPIQANEFGKLFEARPEKFGQLQDMDVSVTCVEVNNEAMMLPHYNSKAIFVVLVVEGSGRVEMACPHMASQSQMGEEEVEQQGEQVKVTADVSEGDVFVIPAGHPIAIVAQNQQLKMLGFGINAQNNKRNFIAGREANPIREMEREAKQLTFGQEMEQIINRQRESYFAPTGQSQQQRGGRDEPLSSILAFTGF
;
A
#
# COMPACT_ATOMS: atom_id res chain seq x y z
N MET A 1 0.27 77.09 19.80
CA MET A 1 0.21 76.87 21.26
C MET A 1 0.58 75.41 21.49
N PHE A 2 1.89 75.13 21.61
CA PHE A 2 2.64 74.89 22.86
C PHE A 2 2.21 73.56 23.52
N THR A 3 2.89 72.42 23.28
CA THR A 3 4.17 71.89 23.85
C THR A 3 4.15 71.46 25.33
N MET A 4 4.78 70.30 25.60
CA MET A 4 5.61 69.90 26.77
C MET A 4 4.92 69.08 27.88
N ASN A 5 5.58 68.17 28.63
CA ASN A 5 6.86 67.46 28.52
C ASN A 5 6.84 66.24 29.47
N TYR A 6 7.75 65.30 29.21
CA TYR A 6 8.24 64.29 30.14
C TYR A 6 8.90 64.90 31.41
N THR A 7 9.08 64.06 32.43
CA THR A 7 9.92 64.16 33.64
C THR A 7 9.31 64.73 34.93
N GLU A 8 8.86 63.83 35.82
CA GLU A 8 9.11 63.85 37.27
C GLU A 8 8.43 62.64 37.96
N VAL A 9 8.97 61.42 37.80
CA VAL A 9 8.96 60.37 38.87
C VAL A 9 10.09 59.37 38.56
N GLN A 10 11.33 59.83 38.61
CA GLN A 10 12.45 58.96 38.98
C GLN A 10 12.90 59.38 40.38
N ILE A 11 13.24 58.38 41.21
CA ILE A 11 13.60 58.44 42.63
C ILE A 11 12.41 58.15 43.57
N PHE A 12 11.99 56.88 43.55
CA PHE A 12 11.34 56.05 44.61
C PHE A 12 10.74 54.88 43.81
N ASN A 13 11.33 53.69 43.67
CA ASN A 13 11.59 52.75 44.75
C ASN A 13 12.34 51.50 44.19
N LYS A 14 13.66 51.58 43.95
CA LYS A 14 14.50 50.43 43.52
C LYS A 14 14.75 49.40 44.65
N ARG A 15 14.22 49.61 45.86
CA ARG A 15 14.28 48.67 46.99
C ARG A 15 13.07 47.76 47.15
N SER A 16 11.95 48.00 46.44
CA SER A 16 10.74 47.15 46.56
C SER A 16 10.74 45.91 45.66
N TYR A 17 11.39 45.93 44.49
CA TYR A 17 11.31 44.79 43.55
C TYR A 17 12.19 43.59 43.94
N LYS A 18 13.32 43.81 44.62
CA LYS A 18 14.21 42.71 45.06
C LYS A 18 13.66 41.98 46.30
N THR A 19 12.95 42.71 47.16
CA THR A 19 12.29 42.16 48.34
C THR A 19 11.04 41.35 47.96
N ILE A 20 10.25 41.83 46.99
CA ILE A 20 9.05 41.10 46.51
C ILE A 20 9.44 39.83 45.73
N SER A 21 10.49 39.88 44.90
CA SER A 21 10.97 38.69 44.18
C SER A 21 11.52 37.61 45.11
N ASN A 22 12.29 37.99 46.13
CA ASN A 22 12.82 37.04 47.11
C ASN A 22 11.75 36.49 48.06
N ILE A 23 10.70 37.28 48.40
CA ILE A 23 9.56 36.79 49.16
C ILE A 23 8.73 35.80 48.31
N CYS A 24 8.47 36.09 47.03
CA CYS A 24 7.75 35.17 46.16
C CYS A 24 8.52 33.87 45.92
N ILE A 25 9.84 33.90 45.72
CA ILE A 25 10.65 32.69 45.53
C ILE A 25 10.76 31.89 46.83
N ALA A 26 10.92 32.54 47.99
CA ALA A 26 10.95 31.85 49.29
C ALA A 26 9.59 31.27 49.69
N THR A 27 8.48 31.92 49.31
CA THR A 27 7.12 31.42 49.54
C THR A 27 6.78 30.27 48.60
N ILE A 28 7.24 30.29 47.34
CA ILE A 28 7.09 29.17 46.40
C ILE A 28 7.96 27.97 46.82
N LEU A 29 9.18 28.19 47.31
CA LEU A 29 10.04 27.12 47.83
C LEU A 29 9.54 26.55 49.17
N LYS A 30 8.96 27.38 50.06
CA LYS A 30 8.30 26.89 51.29
C LYS A 30 6.97 26.18 51.02
N LEU A 31 6.18 26.61 50.04
CA LEU A 31 4.95 25.92 49.64
C LEU A 31 5.25 24.57 48.98
N ASN A 32 6.32 24.47 48.17
CA ASN A 32 6.75 23.21 47.58
C ASN A 32 7.40 22.24 48.59
N LEU A 33 8.14 22.73 49.60
CA LEU A 33 8.67 21.83 50.64
C LEU A 33 7.61 21.34 51.63
N LEU A 34 6.57 22.13 51.93
CA LEU A 34 5.47 21.75 52.84
C LEU A 34 4.39 20.89 52.18
N THR A 35 4.28 20.88 50.84
CA THR A 35 3.43 19.92 50.11
C THR A 35 4.14 18.58 49.89
N TYR A 36 5.48 18.57 49.78
CA TYR A 36 6.25 17.33 49.61
C TYR A 36 6.34 16.49 50.90
N THR A 37 6.45 17.11 52.08
CA THR A 37 6.58 16.37 53.36
C THR A 37 5.26 15.97 54.02
N ARG A 38 4.10 16.37 53.47
CA ARG A 38 2.78 15.93 53.97
C ARG A 38 2.17 14.78 53.18
N CYS A 39 2.75 14.43 52.02
CA CYS A 39 2.32 13.32 51.17
C CYS A 39 3.08 12.01 51.41
N GLU A 40 4.22 12.03 52.13
CA GLU A 40 5.05 10.83 52.41
C GLU A 40 4.79 10.15 53.77
N ARG A 41 3.76 10.54 54.53
CA ARG A 41 3.43 9.90 55.84
C ARG A 41 2.03 9.29 55.96
N GLN A 42 1.27 9.21 54.87
CA GLN A 42 -0.01 8.48 54.85
C GLN A 42 0.04 7.20 53.99
N PHE A 43 1.23 6.81 53.51
CA PHE A 43 1.43 5.63 52.65
C PHE A 43 1.91 4.37 53.39
N GLU A 44 1.75 4.32 54.71
CA GLU A 44 1.90 3.08 55.46
C GLU A 44 0.65 2.88 56.33
N GLN A 45 -0.10 1.81 56.00
CA GLN A 45 -1.19 1.16 56.75
C GLN A 45 -2.61 1.35 56.17
N ARG A 46 -3.13 0.22 55.62
CA ARG A 46 -4.47 -0.10 55.08
C ARG A 46 -4.66 0.31 53.60
N GLY A 47 -4.91 -0.56 52.63
CA GLY A 47 -5.20 -1.99 52.57
C GLY A 47 -5.96 -2.22 51.24
N ASP A 48 -5.29 -2.84 50.26
CA ASP A 48 -5.77 -3.35 48.97
C ASP A 48 -6.84 -2.52 48.20
N GLU A 49 -6.40 -1.48 47.48
CA GLU A 49 -7.17 -0.86 46.38
C GLU A 49 -6.62 -1.32 45.01
N LEU A 50 -7.52 -1.80 44.15
CA LEU A 50 -7.25 -2.18 42.77
C LEU A 50 -6.83 -0.95 41.96
N ASP A 51 -5.59 -0.95 41.48
CA ASP A 51 -5.01 0.08 40.60
C ASP A 51 -5.76 0.15 39.25
N ILE A 52 -6.74 1.06 39.16
CA ILE A 52 -7.35 1.49 37.91
C ILE A 52 -6.61 2.76 37.46
N ASN A 53 -5.41 2.64 36.88
CA ASN A 53 -4.81 3.77 36.17
C ASN A 53 -3.77 3.33 35.12
N THR A 54 -4.26 2.95 33.94
CA THR A 54 -3.44 2.93 32.70
C THR A 54 -4.09 3.63 31.49
N SER A 55 -5.37 4.04 31.55
CA SER A 55 -6.02 4.78 30.44
C SER A 55 -6.14 6.29 30.70
N ARG A 56 -5.99 7.12 29.65
CA ARG A 56 -6.31 8.57 29.68
C ARG A 56 -7.76 8.86 29.24
N ASP A 57 -8.52 7.87 28.76
CA ASP A 57 -9.91 8.04 28.33
C ASP A 57 -10.89 7.71 29.47
N PRO A 58 -11.75 8.66 29.90
CA PRO A 58 -12.71 8.45 30.97
C PRO A 58 -13.71 7.30 30.73
N GLU A 59 -14.09 7.03 29.48
CA GLU A 59 -15.00 5.92 29.15
C GLU A 59 -14.32 4.58 29.36
N GLN A 60 -13.04 4.45 29.00
CA GLN A 60 -12.26 3.23 29.19
C GLN A 60 -11.95 2.96 30.66
N LYS A 61 -11.67 4.01 31.45
CA LYS A 61 -11.50 3.86 32.90
C LYS A 61 -12.76 3.31 33.56
N LEU A 62 -13.91 3.86 33.21
CA LEU A 62 -15.19 3.40 33.74
C LEU A 62 -15.51 1.97 33.26
N GLU A 63 -15.22 1.65 32.00
CA GLU A 63 -15.40 0.32 31.42
C GLU A 63 -14.55 -0.73 32.15
N GLN A 64 -13.27 -0.46 32.39
CA GLN A 64 -12.37 -1.36 33.14
C GLN A 64 -12.87 -1.59 34.57
N CYS A 65 -13.33 -0.54 35.25
CA CYS A 65 -13.93 -0.64 36.59
C CYS A 65 -15.19 -1.52 36.56
N GLN A 66 -16.12 -1.26 35.64
CA GLN A 66 -17.38 -2.01 35.51
C GLN A 66 -17.15 -3.48 35.13
N GLN A 67 -16.15 -3.78 34.29
CA GLN A 67 -15.78 -5.16 33.94
C GLN A 67 -15.24 -5.92 35.15
N SER A 68 -14.48 -5.26 36.05
CA SER A 68 -14.04 -5.86 37.31
C SER A 68 -15.21 -6.14 38.28
N CYS A 69 -16.30 -5.36 38.22
CA CYS A 69 -17.53 -5.64 38.98
C CYS A 69 -18.28 -6.89 38.45
N GLN A 70 -18.09 -7.27 37.18
CA GLN A 70 -18.77 -8.42 36.57
C GLN A 70 -18.10 -9.76 36.89
N SER A 71 -16.77 -9.78 37.12
CA SER A 71 -16.01 -11.00 37.40
C SER A 71 -16.21 -11.57 38.82
N ARG A 72 -16.83 -10.81 39.74
CA ARG A 72 -16.92 -11.15 41.18
C ARG A 72 -18.13 -12.00 41.62
N GLN A 73 -19.00 -12.47 40.72
CA GLN A 73 -20.22 -13.27 41.03
C GLN A 73 -21.00 -12.76 42.27
N GLN A 74 -21.43 -11.50 42.22
CA GLN A 74 -22.24 -10.89 43.27
C GLN A 74 -23.59 -10.43 42.71
N GLY A 75 -24.66 -10.59 43.49
CA GLY A 75 -26.06 -10.41 43.04
C GLY A 75 -26.35 -9.02 42.46
N GLN A 76 -27.46 -8.88 41.73
CA GLN A 76 -27.80 -7.66 40.95
C GLN A 76 -27.68 -6.35 41.76
N GLN A 77 -28.07 -6.36 43.04
CA GLN A 77 -27.95 -5.19 43.92
C GLN A 77 -26.49 -4.82 44.25
N GLN A 78 -25.62 -5.80 44.48
CA GLN A 78 -24.19 -5.57 44.75
C GLN A 78 -23.47 -5.12 43.49
N GLN A 79 -23.87 -5.63 42.33
CA GLN A 79 -23.32 -5.19 41.04
C GLN A 79 -23.70 -3.73 40.73
N GLN A 80 -24.93 -3.33 41.05
CA GLN A 80 -25.38 -1.95 40.89
C GLN A 80 -24.64 -1.00 41.87
N GLN A 81 -24.44 -1.42 43.12
CA GLN A 81 -23.64 -0.66 44.10
C GLN A 81 -22.18 -0.50 43.64
N CYS A 82 -21.58 -1.55 43.07
CA CYS A 82 -20.22 -1.50 42.52
C CYS A 82 -20.14 -0.53 41.32
N ARG A 83 -21.12 -0.55 40.42
CA ARG A 83 -21.20 0.40 39.29
C ARG A 83 -21.36 1.85 39.76
N GLN A 84 -22.14 2.08 40.83
CA GLN A 84 -22.27 3.40 41.46
C GLN A 84 -20.94 3.88 42.03
N GLN A 85 -20.19 3.00 42.71
CA GLN A 85 -18.85 3.34 43.22
C GLN A 85 -17.88 3.68 42.09
N CYS A 86 -17.89 2.93 40.99
CA CYS A 86 -17.09 3.26 39.80
C CYS A 86 -17.44 4.65 39.22
N ALA A 87 -18.73 5.01 39.20
CA ALA A 87 -19.16 6.32 38.71
C ALA A 87 -18.75 7.46 39.67
N GLN A 88 -18.73 7.22 40.98
CA GLN A 88 -18.28 8.20 41.99
C GLN A 88 -16.78 8.50 41.93
N GLN A 89 -15.97 7.60 41.37
CA GLN A 89 -14.53 7.82 41.18
C GLN A 89 -14.20 8.75 40.00
N LEU A 90 -15.16 9.06 39.13
CA LEU A 90 -14.97 9.99 38.01
C LEU A 90 -15.15 11.44 38.46
N SER A 91 -14.30 12.33 37.96
CA SER A 91 -14.51 13.77 38.14
C SER A 91 -15.76 14.26 37.39
N GLN A 92 -16.38 15.34 37.88
CA GLN A 92 -17.57 15.91 37.24
C GLN A 92 -17.36 16.24 35.75
N ARG A 93 -16.14 16.63 35.38
CA ARG A 93 -15.74 16.93 33.99
C ARG A 93 -15.64 15.68 33.12
N GLU A 94 -15.20 14.56 33.70
CA GLU A 94 -15.14 13.26 33.02
C GLU A 94 -16.54 12.72 32.77
N SER A 95 -17.41 12.73 33.78
CA SER A 95 -18.83 12.33 33.65
C SER A 95 -19.57 13.13 32.57
N GLN A 96 -19.33 14.45 32.51
CA GLN A 96 -19.90 15.30 31.46
C GLN A 96 -19.41 14.93 30.06
N GLN A 97 -18.13 14.60 29.90
CA GLN A 97 -17.57 14.21 28.61
C GLN A 97 -18.19 12.91 28.08
N ILE A 98 -18.37 11.91 28.96
CA ILE A 98 -19.03 10.63 28.62
C ILE A 98 -20.46 10.90 28.12
N CYS A 99 -21.24 11.67 28.87
CA CYS A 99 -22.62 11.97 28.50
C CYS A 99 -22.76 12.88 27.29
N GLN A 100 -21.82 13.80 27.07
CA GLN A 100 -21.79 14.67 25.90
C GLN A 100 -21.54 13.89 24.61
N ARG A 101 -20.60 12.93 24.62
CA ARG A 101 -20.34 12.01 23.50
C ARG A 101 -21.54 11.12 23.22
N ARG A 102 -22.19 10.58 24.25
CA ARG A 102 -23.34 9.69 24.09
C ARG A 102 -24.58 10.38 23.52
N CYS A 103 -24.84 11.62 23.93
CA CYS A 103 -25.98 12.41 23.48
C CYS A 103 -25.73 13.21 22.20
N GLN A 104 -24.57 13.05 21.54
CA GLN A 104 -24.14 13.87 20.40
C GLN A 104 -24.96 13.66 19.10
N MET A 105 -25.81 12.62 19.05
CA MET A 105 -26.58 12.20 17.85
C MET A 105 -28.09 12.49 17.94
N GLN A 106 -28.57 13.28 18.92
CA GLN A 106 -29.99 13.61 19.03
C GLN A 106 -30.25 15.04 18.55
N ASP A 107 -30.93 15.18 17.41
CA ASP A 107 -31.20 16.47 16.73
C ASP A 107 -32.12 17.41 17.51
N SER A 108 -32.89 16.92 18.50
CA SER A 108 -33.62 17.76 19.45
C SER A 108 -33.66 17.10 20.85
N GLY A 109 -33.44 17.90 21.90
CA GLY A 109 -33.44 17.41 23.30
C GLY A 109 -32.07 17.07 23.89
N GLN A 110 -30.95 17.47 23.26
CA GLN A 110 -29.58 17.17 23.71
C GLN A 110 -29.33 17.51 25.19
N GLN A 111 -29.82 18.65 25.69
CA GLN A 111 -29.68 19.02 27.10
C GLN A 111 -30.51 18.13 28.04
N GLN A 112 -31.63 17.58 27.56
CA GLN A 112 -32.48 16.68 28.34
C GLN A 112 -31.88 15.27 28.36
N CYS A 113 -31.29 14.84 27.23
CA CYS A 113 -30.49 13.61 27.14
C CYS A 113 -29.27 13.66 28.06
N GLN A 114 -28.50 14.76 28.04
CA GLN A 114 -27.32 14.90 28.89
C GLN A 114 -27.69 14.88 30.38
N ARG A 115 -28.77 15.56 30.78
CA ARG A 115 -29.28 15.51 32.16
C ARG A 115 -29.69 14.09 32.58
N ARG A 116 -30.41 13.38 31.72
CA ARG A 116 -30.81 11.99 31.99
C ARG A 116 -29.60 11.04 32.04
N CYS A 117 -28.63 11.23 31.15
CA CYS A 117 -27.39 10.45 31.13
C CYS A 117 -26.57 10.67 32.41
N MET A 118 -26.43 11.91 32.87
CA MET A 118 -25.72 12.21 34.12
C MET A 118 -26.41 11.54 35.31
N GLN A 119 -27.74 11.59 35.38
CA GLN A 119 -28.51 10.90 36.42
C GLN A 119 -28.31 9.38 36.36
N GLN A 120 -28.34 8.77 35.17
CA GLN A 120 -28.14 7.33 35.01
C GLN A 120 -26.71 6.90 35.35
N LEU A 121 -25.72 7.75 35.05
CA LEU A 121 -24.33 7.50 35.40
C LEU A 121 -24.13 7.53 36.93
N GLU A 122 -24.66 8.54 37.61
CA GLU A 122 -24.62 8.67 39.07
C GLU A 122 -25.35 7.53 39.79
N GLN A 123 -26.42 7.01 39.19
CA GLN A 123 -27.19 5.87 39.71
C GLN A 123 -26.60 4.50 39.32
N GLY A 124 -25.50 4.46 38.56
CA GLY A 124 -24.84 3.22 38.13
C GLY A 124 -25.63 2.40 37.11
N GLU A 125 -26.61 3.02 36.45
CA GLU A 125 -27.50 2.40 35.46
C GLU A 125 -26.96 2.47 34.03
N LEU A 126 -25.93 3.28 33.80
CA LEU A 126 -25.31 3.46 32.48
C LEU A 126 -24.30 2.32 32.19
N ASP A 127 -24.66 1.38 31.31
CA ASP A 127 -23.75 0.33 30.83
C ASP A 127 -22.96 0.79 29.58
N ILE A 128 -21.63 0.69 29.66
CA ILE A 128 -20.72 1.13 28.58
C ILE A 128 -20.43 0.03 27.55
N ASN A 129 -20.64 -1.24 27.90
CA ASN A 129 -20.23 -2.40 27.08
C ASN A 129 -21.22 -2.82 25.99
N THR A 130 -22.33 -2.11 25.78
CA THR A 130 -23.25 -2.45 24.67
C THR A 130 -22.87 -1.71 23.39
N SER A 131 -22.22 -2.42 22.44
CA SER A 131 -22.00 -1.98 21.03
C SER A 131 -23.27 -1.39 20.39
N ARG A 132 -23.16 -0.49 19.41
CA ARG A 132 -24.34 0.04 18.68
C ARG A 132 -24.79 -0.85 17.51
N ASP A 133 -23.99 -1.83 17.08
CA ASP A 133 -24.38 -2.74 15.98
C ASP A 133 -24.92 -4.09 16.52
N PRO A 134 -26.21 -4.41 16.27
CA PRO A 134 -26.82 -5.67 16.70
C PRO A 134 -26.15 -6.92 16.14
N GLU A 135 -25.59 -6.87 14.93
CA GLU A 135 -24.92 -8.03 14.31
C GLU A 135 -23.60 -8.32 15.03
N GLN A 136 -22.83 -7.28 15.37
CA GLN A 136 -21.57 -7.45 16.11
C GLN A 136 -21.79 -7.93 17.54
N LYS A 137 -22.85 -7.48 18.21
CA LYS A 137 -23.24 -8.02 19.53
C LYS A 137 -23.52 -9.52 19.46
N LEU A 138 -24.27 -9.94 18.45
CA LEU A 138 -24.63 -11.33 18.26
C LEU A 138 -23.39 -12.18 17.94
N GLU A 139 -22.52 -11.67 17.09
CA GLU A 139 -21.28 -12.33 16.66
C GLU A 139 -20.31 -12.54 17.83
N GLN A 140 -20.07 -11.52 18.65
CA GLN A 140 -19.22 -11.62 19.84
C GLN A 140 -19.77 -12.65 20.83
N CYS A 141 -21.09 -12.68 21.03
CA CYS A 141 -21.73 -13.69 21.88
C CYS A 141 -21.57 -15.10 21.30
N GLN A 142 -21.81 -15.29 20.00
CA GLN A 142 -21.68 -16.59 19.34
C GLN A 142 -20.22 -17.11 19.32
N GLN A 143 -19.23 -16.22 19.17
CA GLN A 143 -17.81 -16.57 19.24
C GLN A 143 -17.43 -17.06 20.65
N SER A 144 -17.99 -16.46 21.70
CA SER A 144 -17.80 -16.95 23.08
C SER A 144 -18.44 -18.32 23.35
N CYS A 145 -19.48 -18.70 22.59
CA CYS A 145 -20.06 -20.04 22.61
C CYS A 145 -19.18 -21.08 21.90
N GLN A 146 -18.25 -20.67 21.02
CA GLN A 146 -17.35 -21.58 20.29
C GLN A 146 -16.08 -21.91 21.08
N SER A 147 -15.61 -21.03 21.95
CA SER A 147 -14.40 -21.24 22.77
C SER A 147 -14.62 -22.14 23.99
N ARG A 148 -15.88 -22.38 24.38
CA ARG A 148 -16.24 -23.34 25.45
C ARG A 148 -16.46 -24.71 24.80
N GLN A 149 -15.51 -25.64 24.96
CA GLN A 149 -15.61 -27.01 24.44
C GLN A 149 -16.85 -27.74 24.99
N GLN A 150 -17.97 -27.63 24.29
CA GLN A 150 -19.25 -28.20 24.68
C GLN A 150 -19.95 -28.80 23.46
N GLY A 151 -20.61 -29.95 23.64
CA GLY A 151 -21.22 -30.72 22.56
C GLY A 151 -22.28 -29.94 21.76
N GLN A 152 -22.62 -30.42 20.55
CA GLN A 152 -23.49 -29.72 19.59
C GLN A 152 -24.80 -29.17 20.18
N GLN A 153 -25.43 -29.90 21.11
CA GLN A 153 -26.67 -29.45 21.78
C GLN A 153 -26.46 -28.25 22.73
N GLN A 154 -25.35 -28.21 23.47
CA GLN A 154 -25.02 -27.11 24.39
C GLN A 154 -24.61 -25.85 23.61
N GLN A 155 -23.91 -26.03 22.49
CA GLN A 155 -23.56 -24.94 21.59
C GLN A 155 -24.81 -24.30 20.97
N GLN A 156 -25.80 -25.11 20.60
CA GLN A 156 -27.08 -24.62 20.06
C GLN A 156 -27.90 -23.88 21.13
N GLN A 157 -27.94 -24.38 22.37
CA GLN A 157 -28.57 -23.67 23.49
C GLN A 157 -27.89 -22.33 23.80
N CYS A 158 -26.55 -22.27 23.75
CA CYS A 158 -25.80 -21.03 23.93
C CYS A 158 -26.12 -20.00 22.84
N ARG A 159 -26.19 -20.44 21.56
CA ARG A 159 -26.57 -19.57 20.43
C ARG A 159 -28.00 -19.04 20.55
N GLN A 160 -28.94 -19.85 21.07
CA GLN A 160 -30.31 -19.41 21.36
C GLN A 160 -30.34 -18.35 22.45
N GLN A 161 -29.56 -18.52 23.53
CA GLN A 161 -29.45 -17.52 24.60
C GLN A 161 -28.87 -16.20 24.08
N CYS A 162 -27.86 -16.24 23.19
CA CYS A 162 -27.34 -15.03 22.55
C CYS A 162 -28.40 -14.29 21.71
N ALA A 163 -29.25 -15.01 20.98
CA ALA A 163 -30.33 -14.39 20.20
C ALA A 163 -31.44 -13.79 21.09
N GLN A 164 -31.68 -14.38 22.26
CA GLN A 164 -32.64 -13.88 23.24
C GLN A 164 -32.18 -12.58 23.93
N GLN A 165 -30.87 -12.36 24.03
CA GLN A 165 -30.31 -11.12 24.59
C GLN A 165 -30.51 -9.88 23.71
N LEU A 166 -30.85 -10.04 22.43
CA LEU A 166 -31.20 -8.93 21.53
C LEU A 166 -32.64 -8.46 21.75
N SER A 167 -32.92 -7.17 21.56
CA SER A 167 -34.29 -6.66 21.49
C SER A 167 -34.98 -7.09 20.19
N GLN A 168 -36.31 -7.09 20.17
CA GLN A 168 -37.08 -7.44 18.97
C GLN A 168 -36.74 -6.54 17.76
N ARG A 169 -36.47 -5.26 18.02
CA ARG A 169 -36.08 -4.27 17.00
C ARG A 169 -34.68 -4.54 16.43
N GLU A 170 -33.76 -4.98 17.29
CA GLU A 170 -32.40 -5.39 16.88
C GLU A 170 -32.43 -6.65 16.01
N ARG A 171 -33.20 -7.68 16.39
CA ARG A 171 -33.39 -8.89 15.58
C ARG A 171 -33.97 -8.59 14.19
N GLN A 172 -34.95 -7.69 14.13
CA GLN A 172 -35.55 -7.25 12.86
C GLN A 172 -34.54 -6.52 11.95
N GLN A 173 -33.68 -5.67 12.52
CA GLN A 173 -32.65 -4.97 11.76
C GLN A 173 -31.63 -5.94 11.12
N ILE A 174 -31.19 -6.96 11.85
CA ILE A 174 -30.31 -8.02 11.34
C ILE A 174 -30.96 -8.70 10.12
N CYS A 175 -32.22 -9.13 10.26
CA CYS A 175 -32.92 -9.84 9.19
C CYS A 175 -33.32 -8.94 8.02
N GLN A 176 -33.60 -7.66 8.24
CA GLN A 176 -33.86 -6.70 7.17
C GLN A 176 -32.63 -6.48 6.30
N ARG A 177 -31.45 -6.28 6.91
CA ARG A 177 -30.17 -6.13 6.19
C ARG A 177 -29.82 -7.39 5.39
N ARG A 178 -30.04 -8.58 5.95
CA ARG A 178 -29.75 -9.85 5.25
C ARG A 178 -30.67 -10.13 4.07
N CYS A 179 -31.93 -9.73 4.16
CA CYS A 179 -32.92 -9.95 3.11
C CYS A 179 -33.03 -8.80 2.11
N GLN A 180 -32.13 -7.81 2.14
CA GLN A 180 -32.21 -6.56 1.37
C GLN A 180 -31.93 -6.74 -0.14
N MET A 181 -31.37 -7.87 -0.57
CA MET A 181 -30.95 -8.16 -1.94
C MET A 181 -31.91 -9.10 -2.73
N GLN A 182 -33.11 -9.38 -2.23
CA GLN A 182 -34.08 -10.27 -2.92
C GLN A 182 -35.21 -9.47 -3.59
N ASP A 183 -35.25 -9.48 -4.93
CA ASP A 183 -36.24 -8.75 -5.74
C ASP A 183 -37.68 -9.30 -5.59
N SER A 184 -37.88 -10.52 -5.10
CA SER A 184 -39.20 -11.05 -4.71
C SER A 184 -39.11 -12.01 -3.53
N GLY A 185 -40.04 -11.91 -2.57
CA GLY A 185 -40.11 -12.78 -1.38
C GLY A 185 -39.48 -12.22 -0.09
N GLN A 186 -39.16 -10.93 -0.03
CA GLN A 186 -38.48 -10.28 1.10
C GLN A 186 -39.15 -10.54 2.47
N GLN A 187 -40.49 -10.51 2.54
CA GLN A 187 -41.22 -10.80 3.78
C GLN A 187 -41.11 -12.26 4.22
N GLN A 188 -40.99 -13.20 3.27
CA GLN A 188 -40.81 -14.63 3.56
C GLN A 188 -39.38 -14.90 4.04
N CYS A 189 -38.39 -14.23 3.43
CA CYS A 189 -36.99 -14.25 3.88
C CYS A 189 -36.86 -13.71 5.31
N GLN A 190 -37.47 -12.57 5.60
CA GLN A 190 -37.39 -11.97 6.94
C GLN A 190 -38.04 -12.85 8.01
N ARG A 191 -39.20 -13.48 7.72
CA ARG A 191 -39.83 -14.44 8.65
C ARG A 191 -38.95 -15.66 8.90
N ARG A 192 -38.35 -16.24 7.85
CA ARG A 192 -37.44 -17.39 7.97
C ARG A 192 -36.16 -17.03 8.74
N CYS A 193 -35.60 -15.84 8.47
CA CYS A 193 -34.44 -15.34 9.18
C CYS A 193 -34.73 -15.15 10.68
N MET A 194 -35.87 -14.53 11.03
CA MET A 194 -36.27 -14.37 12.44
C MET A 194 -36.40 -15.73 13.14
N GLN A 195 -37.02 -16.70 12.48
CA GLN A 195 -37.17 -18.05 13.01
C GLN A 195 -35.82 -18.77 13.21
N GLN A 196 -34.90 -18.65 12.25
CA GLN A 196 -33.55 -19.24 12.35
C GLN A 196 -32.70 -18.56 13.44
N LEU A 197 -32.83 -17.25 13.60
CA LEU A 197 -32.16 -16.48 14.64
C LEU A 197 -32.62 -16.92 16.03
N GLU A 198 -33.92 -17.03 16.24
CA GLU A 198 -34.52 -17.46 17.51
C GLU A 198 -34.21 -18.92 17.85
N GLN A 199 -34.03 -19.77 16.84
CA GLN A 199 -33.63 -21.18 17.01
C GLN A 199 -32.11 -21.39 17.16
N GLY A 200 -31.31 -20.32 17.11
CA GLY A 200 -29.84 -20.38 17.20
C GLY A 200 -29.17 -21.03 15.98
N GLN A 201 -29.87 -21.10 14.85
CA GLN A 201 -29.44 -21.72 13.60
C GLN A 201 -28.84 -20.71 12.61
N LEU A 202 -28.87 -19.42 12.92
CA LEU A 202 -28.30 -18.38 12.07
C LEU A 202 -26.78 -18.30 12.31
N ASP A 203 -26.00 -18.95 11.43
CA ASP A 203 -24.52 -18.86 11.44
C ASP A 203 -24.07 -17.60 10.69
N ILE A 204 -23.29 -16.75 11.35
CA ILE A 204 -22.82 -15.47 10.79
C ILE A 204 -21.54 -15.65 9.96
N ASN A 205 -20.85 -16.80 10.09
CA ASN A 205 -19.52 -17.07 9.55
C ASN A 205 -19.47 -17.88 8.23
N THR A 206 -20.48 -17.83 7.36
CA THR A 206 -20.38 -18.45 6.02
C THR A 206 -20.53 -17.41 4.89
N SER A 207 -19.58 -17.43 3.93
CA SER A 207 -19.51 -16.53 2.77
C SER A 207 -20.85 -16.38 2.03
N ARG A 208 -21.12 -15.20 1.46
CA ARG A 208 -22.35 -14.94 0.68
C ARG A 208 -22.33 -15.57 -0.73
N ASP A 209 -21.19 -16.11 -1.20
CA ASP A 209 -21.05 -16.66 -2.56
C ASP A 209 -21.23 -18.20 -2.60
N PRO A 210 -22.21 -18.73 -3.36
CA PRO A 210 -22.49 -20.18 -3.41
C PRO A 210 -21.36 -21.04 -3.93
N GLU A 211 -20.54 -20.53 -4.87
CA GLU A 211 -19.38 -21.25 -5.40
C GLU A 211 -18.28 -21.39 -4.34
N GLN A 212 -18.01 -20.33 -3.58
CA GLN A 212 -17.03 -20.37 -2.48
C GLN A 212 -17.47 -21.27 -1.33
N LYS A 213 -18.78 -21.30 -1.01
CA LYS A 213 -19.32 -22.25 -0.02
C LYS A 213 -19.06 -23.71 -0.44
N LEU A 214 -19.30 -24.01 -1.72
CA LEU A 214 -19.08 -25.35 -2.25
C LEU A 214 -17.59 -25.70 -2.33
N GLU A 215 -16.76 -24.74 -2.73
CA GLU A 215 -15.31 -24.87 -2.80
C GLU A 215 -14.68 -25.14 -1.43
N GLN A 216 -15.05 -24.39 -0.40
CA GLN A 216 -14.58 -24.60 0.98
C GLN A 216 -14.98 -25.98 1.51
N CYS A 217 -16.19 -26.44 1.20
CA CYS A 217 -16.64 -27.80 1.55
C CYS A 217 -15.80 -28.87 0.84
N GLN A 218 -15.54 -28.71 -0.47
CA GLN A 218 -14.74 -29.65 -1.26
C GLN A 218 -13.25 -29.65 -0.87
N GLN A 219 -12.68 -28.50 -0.51
CA GLN A 219 -11.27 -28.36 -0.09
C GLN A 219 -11.01 -29.01 1.27
N SER A 220 -11.97 -28.95 2.19
CA SER A 220 -11.90 -29.63 3.49
C SER A 220 -11.79 -31.16 3.36
N CYS A 221 -12.23 -31.71 2.23
CA CYS A 221 -12.11 -33.13 1.90
C CYS A 221 -10.74 -33.50 1.33
N GLN A 222 -10.10 -32.61 0.56
CA GLN A 222 -8.79 -32.88 -0.08
C GLN A 222 -7.64 -33.03 0.93
N SER A 223 -7.77 -32.46 2.13
CA SER A 223 -6.81 -32.60 3.23
C SER A 223 -6.86 -33.96 3.94
N ARG A 224 -7.87 -34.81 3.67
CA ARG A 224 -7.99 -36.16 4.24
C ARG A 224 -7.71 -37.17 3.12
N GLN A 225 -6.65 -37.97 3.24
CA GLN A 225 -6.24 -38.97 2.24
C GLN A 225 -7.25 -40.13 2.16
N GLU A 226 -8.43 -39.89 1.59
CA GLU A 226 -9.50 -40.88 1.45
C GLU A 226 -9.64 -41.35 -0.01
N GLY A 227 -10.11 -42.60 -0.20
CA GLY A 227 -10.22 -43.23 -1.52
C GLY A 227 -11.24 -42.56 -2.45
N GLN A 228 -11.10 -42.75 -3.77
CA GLN A 228 -11.92 -42.06 -4.80
C GLN A 228 -13.44 -42.16 -4.59
N GLN A 229 -13.94 -43.29 -4.07
CA GLN A 229 -15.37 -43.50 -3.81
C GLN A 229 -15.88 -42.67 -2.61
N GLN A 230 -15.09 -42.52 -1.54
CA GLN A 230 -15.46 -41.71 -0.36
C GLN A 230 -15.45 -40.22 -0.72
N GLN A 231 -14.48 -39.80 -1.53
CA GLN A 231 -14.40 -38.43 -2.04
C GLN A 231 -15.61 -38.04 -2.92
N GLN A 232 -16.17 -39.00 -3.67
CA GLN A 232 -17.36 -38.75 -4.49
C GLN A 232 -18.63 -38.64 -3.62
N GLN A 233 -18.78 -39.51 -2.61
CA GLN A 233 -19.88 -39.43 -1.64
C GLN A 233 -19.86 -38.11 -0.86
N PHE A 234 -18.68 -37.65 -0.45
CA PHE A 234 -18.55 -36.38 0.26
C PHE A 234 -18.88 -35.18 -0.62
N ARG A 235 -18.48 -35.20 -1.90
CA ARG A 235 -18.87 -34.16 -2.88
C ARG A 235 -20.37 -34.10 -3.11
N GLN A 236 -21.05 -35.25 -3.12
CA GLN A 236 -22.52 -35.29 -3.18
C GLN A 236 -23.14 -34.65 -1.94
N GLN A 237 -22.61 -34.94 -0.74
CA GLN A 237 -23.08 -34.32 0.51
C GLN A 237 -22.89 -32.80 0.51
N CYS A 238 -21.74 -32.29 0.07
CA CYS A 238 -21.50 -30.86 -0.10
C CYS A 238 -22.49 -30.20 -1.08
N ALA A 239 -22.79 -30.85 -2.21
CA ALA A 239 -23.75 -30.33 -3.18
C ALA A 239 -25.21 -30.34 -2.65
N GLN A 240 -25.54 -31.29 -1.75
CA GLN A 240 -26.84 -31.35 -1.09
C GLN A 240 -27.05 -30.24 -0.06
N GLN A 241 -25.97 -29.73 0.55
CA GLN A 241 -26.04 -28.61 1.52
C GLN A 241 -26.41 -27.26 0.87
N LEU A 242 -26.28 -27.12 -0.44
CA LEU A 242 -26.73 -25.93 -1.17
C LEU A 242 -28.25 -25.92 -1.37
N SER A 243 -28.87 -24.74 -1.41
CA SER A 243 -30.25 -24.59 -1.86
C SER A 243 -30.41 -24.80 -3.37
N GLN A 244 -31.63 -25.06 -3.84
CA GLN A 244 -31.90 -25.24 -5.27
C GLN A 244 -31.55 -23.98 -6.10
N GLN A 245 -31.80 -22.79 -5.55
CA GLN A 245 -31.45 -21.51 -6.19
C GLN A 245 -29.93 -21.31 -6.24
N GLU A 246 -29.20 -21.66 -5.19
CA GLU A 246 -27.73 -21.60 -5.16
C GLU A 246 -27.11 -22.52 -6.21
N ARG A 247 -27.60 -23.77 -6.34
CA ARG A 247 -27.13 -24.69 -7.39
C ARG A 247 -27.41 -24.18 -8.80
N GLN A 248 -28.58 -23.57 -9.01
CA GLN A 248 -28.93 -22.95 -10.29
C GLN A 248 -28.00 -21.78 -10.64
N GLN A 249 -27.68 -20.91 -9.67
CA GLN A 249 -26.77 -19.78 -9.88
C GLN A 249 -25.37 -20.25 -10.27
N ILE A 250 -24.83 -21.29 -9.62
CA ILE A 250 -23.55 -21.91 -9.99
C ILE A 250 -23.60 -22.36 -11.45
N CYS A 251 -24.61 -23.15 -11.84
CA CYS A 251 -24.72 -23.67 -13.20
C CYS A 251 -25.02 -22.61 -14.26
N GLN A 252 -25.71 -21.54 -13.90
CA GLN A 252 -26.04 -20.44 -14.81
C GLN A 252 -24.80 -19.61 -15.16
N ARG A 253 -24.00 -19.22 -14.15
CA ARG A 253 -22.67 -18.59 -14.37
C ARG A 253 -21.77 -19.51 -15.19
N ARG A 254 -21.81 -20.80 -14.87
CA ARG A 254 -21.01 -21.81 -15.56
C ARG A 254 -21.36 -22.00 -17.03
N CYS A 255 -22.61 -21.82 -17.44
CA CYS A 255 -23.04 -22.03 -18.83
C CYS A 255 -23.20 -20.72 -19.61
N GLN A 256 -22.69 -19.58 -19.10
CA GLN A 256 -22.96 -18.23 -19.63
C GLN A 256 -22.24 -17.92 -20.97
N MET A 257 -21.26 -18.74 -21.39
CA MET A 257 -20.40 -18.52 -22.57
C MET A 257 -20.75 -19.40 -23.79
N GLN A 258 -21.92 -20.06 -23.83
CA GLN A 258 -22.32 -20.92 -24.96
C GLN A 258 -23.49 -20.30 -25.74
N ASP A 259 -23.23 -19.87 -26.99
CA ASP A 259 -24.22 -19.21 -27.86
C ASP A 259 -25.37 -20.13 -28.34
N SER A 260 -25.19 -21.46 -28.30
CA SER A 260 -26.26 -22.43 -28.57
C SER A 260 -26.17 -23.64 -27.63
N GLY A 261 -27.28 -23.99 -26.96
CA GLY A 261 -27.35 -25.15 -26.05
C GLY A 261 -27.33 -24.85 -24.55
N GLN A 262 -27.47 -23.58 -24.14
CA GLN A 262 -27.37 -23.12 -22.76
C GLN A 262 -28.28 -23.89 -21.77
N GLN A 263 -29.51 -24.24 -22.18
CA GLN A 263 -30.42 -25.02 -21.33
C GLN A 263 -29.96 -26.48 -21.15
N GLN A 264 -29.36 -27.09 -22.18
CA GLN A 264 -28.78 -28.44 -22.08
C GLN A 264 -27.52 -28.43 -21.20
N CYS A 265 -26.68 -27.41 -21.31
CA CYS A 265 -25.53 -27.21 -20.44
C CYS A 265 -25.95 -27.08 -18.98
N GLN A 266 -26.95 -26.25 -18.68
CA GLN A 266 -27.43 -26.05 -17.31
C GLN A 266 -28.02 -27.34 -16.72
N ARG A 267 -28.79 -28.12 -17.50
CA ARG A 267 -29.31 -29.41 -17.05
C ARG A 267 -28.20 -30.42 -16.76
N ARG A 268 -27.20 -30.51 -17.64
CA ARG A 268 -26.04 -31.40 -17.44
C ARG A 268 -25.20 -30.97 -16.24
N CYS A 269 -24.97 -29.67 -16.07
CA CYS A 269 -24.27 -29.12 -14.90
C CYS A 269 -25.01 -29.45 -13.59
N MET A 270 -26.34 -29.28 -13.55
CA MET A 270 -27.13 -29.60 -12.37
C MET A 270 -27.06 -31.10 -12.01
N GLN A 271 -27.09 -31.98 -13.01
CA GLN A 271 -26.94 -33.42 -12.80
C GLN A 271 -25.55 -33.75 -12.24
N GLN A 272 -24.49 -33.24 -12.85
CA GLN A 272 -23.10 -33.48 -12.41
C GLN A 272 -22.83 -32.91 -11.01
N LEU A 273 -23.42 -31.75 -10.68
CA LEU A 273 -23.27 -31.13 -9.36
C LEU A 273 -23.90 -32.01 -8.28
N VAL A 274 -25.13 -32.50 -8.49
CA VAL A 274 -25.84 -33.35 -7.54
C VAL A 274 -25.20 -34.74 -7.42
N GLN A 275 -24.61 -35.25 -8.51
CA GLN A 275 -23.91 -36.54 -8.52
C GLN A 275 -22.47 -36.45 -7.96
N GLY A 276 -22.01 -35.26 -7.56
CA GLY A 276 -20.67 -35.04 -7.02
C GLY A 276 -19.56 -35.17 -8.06
N GLU A 277 -19.91 -35.15 -9.35
CA GLU A 277 -18.99 -35.24 -10.49
C GLU A 277 -18.45 -33.87 -10.91
N LEU A 278 -19.13 -32.79 -10.49
CA LEU A 278 -18.69 -31.43 -10.77
C LEU A 278 -17.60 -31.01 -9.77
N ASP A 279 -16.34 -31.18 -10.18
CA ASP A 279 -15.18 -30.66 -9.44
C ASP A 279 -14.98 -29.18 -9.81
N ILE A 280 -15.16 -28.28 -8.85
CA ILE A 280 -14.99 -26.84 -9.10
C ILE A 280 -13.51 -26.48 -9.31
N ASN A 281 -12.59 -27.32 -8.83
CA ASN A 281 -11.15 -27.11 -8.88
C ASN A 281 -10.49 -27.55 -10.20
N LYS A 282 -11.22 -28.19 -11.14
CA LYS A 282 -10.69 -28.52 -12.47
C LYS A 282 -10.99 -27.41 -13.48
N SER A 283 -9.94 -26.80 -14.04
CA SER A 283 -10.00 -25.67 -14.98
C SER A 283 -10.91 -25.93 -16.20
N ARG A 284 -11.54 -24.86 -16.71
CA ARG A 284 -12.42 -24.83 -17.89
C ARG A 284 -11.69 -24.62 -19.20
N ASP A 285 -10.42 -24.21 -19.16
CA ASP A 285 -9.67 -23.93 -20.38
C ASP A 285 -9.08 -25.23 -20.97
N PRO A 286 -9.47 -25.62 -22.21
CA PRO A 286 -8.92 -26.80 -22.86
C PRO A 286 -7.40 -26.77 -22.98
N GLU A 287 -6.82 -25.58 -23.08
CA GLU A 287 -5.37 -25.38 -23.19
C GLU A 287 -4.67 -25.66 -21.86
N GLN A 288 -5.23 -25.18 -20.74
CA GLN A 288 -4.70 -25.48 -19.40
C GLN A 288 -4.86 -26.96 -19.04
N LYS A 289 -5.94 -27.61 -19.48
CA LYS A 289 -6.10 -29.08 -19.30
C LYS A 289 -5.02 -29.85 -20.05
N LEU A 290 -4.71 -29.44 -21.29
CA LEU A 290 -3.66 -30.05 -22.09
C LEU A 290 -2.29 -29.87 -21.43
N GLU A 291 -2.00 -28.65 -20.97
CA GLU A 291 -0.74 -28.33 -20.29
C GLU A 291 -0.54 -29.12 -19.00
N GLN A 292 -1.57 -29.22 -18.15
CA GLN A 292 -1.51 -30.00 -16.92
C GLN A 292 -1.27 -31.49 -17.20
N CYS A 293 -1.91 -32.04 -18.25
CA CYS A 293 -1.67 -33.43 -18.67
C CYS A 293 -0.23 -33.61 -19.17
N GLN A 294 0.26 -32.70 -20.01
CA GLN A 294 1.62 -32.76 -20.56
C GLN A 294 2.70 -32.56 -19.49
N GLN A 295 2.47 -31.71 -18.49
CA GLN A 295 3.35 -31.53 -17.33
C GLN A 295 3.41 -32.82 -16.48
N SER A 296 2.28 -33.52 -16.33
CA SER A 296 2.27 -34.83 -15.66
C SER A 296 3.08 -35.89 -16.43
N CYS A 297 3.08 -35.86 -17.76
CA CYS A 297 3.94 -36.70 -18.59
C CYS A 297 5.44 -36.37 -18.44
N GLN A 298 5.78 -35.10 -18.13
CA GLN A 298 7.17 -34.68 -17.89
C GLN A 298 7.69 -35.13 -16.52
N SER A 299 6.81 -35.23 -15.53
CA SER A 299 7.17 -35.62 -14.15
C SER A 299 7.47 -37.13 -13.99
N ARG A 300 7.05 -37.96 -14.94
CA ARG A 300 7.39 -39.39 -14.97
C ARG A 300 8.77 -39.57 -15.61
N GLN A 301 9.76 -40.07 -14.85
CA GLN A 301 11.11 -40.37 -15.34
C GLN A 301 11.09 -41.55 -16.33
N GLN A 302 10.73 -41.29 -17.58
CA GLN A 302 10.70 -42.27 -18.66
C GLN A 302 11.30 -41.68 -19.94
N GLY A 303 11.93 -42.54 -20.76
CA GLY A 303 12.70 -42.15 -21.94
C GLY A 303 11.89 -41.34 -22.97
N GLN A 304 12.58 -40.60 -23.84
CA GLN A 304 11.99 -39.62 -24.76
C GLN A 304 10.81 -40.17 -25.59
N GLN A 305 10.87 -41.43 -26.05
CA GLN A 305 9.78 -42.07 -26.80
C GLN A 305 8.50 -42.28 -25.98
N GLN A 306 8.61 -42.62 -24.69
CA GLN A 306 7.45 -42.82 -23.81
C GLN A 306 6.80 -41.47 -23.43
N GLN A 307 7.61 -40.43 -23.29
CA GLN A 307 7.10 -39.07 -23.09
C GLN A 307 6.30 -38.58 -24.31
N GLN A 308 6.77 -38.89 -25.52
CA GLN A 308 6.08 -38.49 -26.76
C GLN A 308 4.75 -39.23 -26.93
N GLN A 309 4.70 -40.54 -26.64
CA GLN A 309 3.45 -41.30 -26.61
C GLN A 309 2.46 -40.79 -25.55
N CYS A 310 2.94 -40.42 -24.35
CA CYS A 310 2.09 -39.85 -23.30
C CYS A 310 1.48 -38.50 -23.74
N ARG A 311 2.26 -37.64 -24.41
CA ARG A 311 1.78 -36.35 -24.94
C ARG A 311 0.74 -36.54 -26.05
N GLN A 312 0.92 -37.52 -26.93
CA GLN A 312 -0.08 -37.87 -27.95
C GLN A 312 -1.39 -38.33 -27.30
N GLN A 313 -1.32 -39.16 -26.26
CA GLN A 313 -2.51 -39.61 -25.51
C GLN A 313 -3.24 -38.44 -24.84
N CYS A 314 -2.52 -37.47 -24.25
CA CYS A 314 -3.11 -36.25 -23.69
C CYS A 314 -3.87 -35.43 -24.76
N ALA A 315 -3.33 -35.31 -25.97
CA ALA A 315 -3.98 -34.57 -27.05
C ALA A 315 -5.23 -35.31 -27.60
N GLN A 316 -5.20 -36.64 -27.62
CA GLN A 316 -6.33 -37.48 -28.04
C GLN A 316 -7.49 -37.45 -27.03
N GLN A 317 -7.24 -37.15 -25.76
CA GLN A 317 -8.28 -37.00 -24.73
C GLN A 317 -9.16 -35.75 -24.90
N LEU A 318 -8.74 -34.77 -25.69
CA LEU A 318 -9.54 -33.59 -26.03
C LEU A 318 -10.56 -33.91 -27.15
N SER A 319 -11.70 -33.22 -27.19
CA SER A 319 -12.61 -33.31 -28.34
C SER A 319 -12.05 -32.58 -29.57
N GLN A 320 -12.52 -32.94 -30.78
CA GLN A 320 -12.11 -32.24 -32.02
C GLN A 320 -12.39 -30.74 -31.95
N GLN A 321 -13.53 -30.34 -31.37
CA GLN A 321 -13.90 -28.93 -31.19
C GLN A 321 -12.93 -28.19 -30.23
N GLU A 322 -12.50 -28.85 -29.14
CA GLU A 322 -11.54 -28.26 -28.20
C GLU A 322 -10.15 -28.07 -28.84
N ARG A 323 -9.66 -29.06 -29.61
CA ARG A 323 -8.40 -28.92 -30.35
C ARG A 323 -8.45 -27.79 -31.38
N GLN A 324 -9.58 -27.65 -32.08
CA GLN A 324 -9.77 -26.61 -33.08
C GLN A 324 -9.79 -25.21 -32.44
N GLN A 325 -10.37 -25.05 -31.25
CA GLN A 325 -10.36 -23.78 -30.51
C GLN A 325 -8.94 -23.39 -30.06
N ILE A 326 -8.15 -24.35 -29.57
CA ILE A 326 -6.73 -24.12 -29.21
C ILE A 326 -5.97 -23.63 -30.45
N CYS A 327 -6.13 -24.29 -31.60
CA CYS A 327 -5.46 -23.90 -32.83
C CYS A 327 -5.93 -22.55 -33.39
N GLN A 328 -7.22 -22.23 -33.27
CA GLN A 328 -7.75 -20.93 -33.69
C GLN A 328 -7.14 -19.78 -32.89
N ARG A 329 -7.00 -19.92 -31.57
CA ARG A 329 -6.36 -18.92 -30.71
C ARG A 329 -4.86 -18.80 -31.01
N ARG A 330 -4.16 -19.91 -31.22
CA ARG A 330 -2.73 -19.90 -31.54
C ARG A 330 -2.42 -19.27 -32.90
N CYS A 331 -3.32 -19.42 -33.87
CA CYS A 331 -3.18 -18.89 -35.23
C CYS A 331 -3.80 -17.49 -35.43
N GLN A 332 -4.27 -16.81 -34.38
CA GLN A 332 -5.00 -15.53 -34.48
C GLN A 332 -4.12 -14.33 -34.89
N MET A 333 -2.79 -14.48 -34.93
CA MET A 333 -1.82 -13.38 -35.15
C MET A 333 -1.11 -13.43 -36.53
N GLN A 334 -1.58 -14.24 -37.48
CA GLN A 334 -0.96 -14.36 -38.83
C GLN A 334 -1.89 -13.83 -39.93
N ASP A 335 -1.45 -12.77 -40.64
CA ASP A 335 -2.29 -12.00 -41.57
C ASP A 335 -2.50 -12.63 -42.96
N SER A 336 -1.83 -13.73 -43.35
CA SER A 336 -1.94 -14.21 -44.75
C SER A 336 -2.31 -15.68 -45.00
N ASP A 337 -2.30 -16.61 -44.04
CA ASP A 337 -2.69 -18.02 -44.31
C ASP A 337 -3.27 -18.77 -43.09
N GLN A 338 -4.30 -18.19 -42.48
CA GLN A 338 -4.93 -18.70 -41.25
C GLN A 338 -5.40 -20.16 -41.35
N GLN A 339 -5.91 -20.59 -42.52
CA GLN A 339 -6.35 -21.98 -42.74
C GLN A 339 -5.20 -22.99 -42.84
N GLN A 340 -4.02 -22.54 -43.30
CA GLN A 340 -2.85 -23.41 -43.40
C GLN A 340 -2.18 -23.56 -42.02
N CYS A 341 -2.13 -22.49 -41.23
CA CYS A 341 -1.71 -22.51 -39.82
C CYS A 341 -2.57 -23.45 -38.98
N GLN A 342 -3.90 -23.35 -39.09
CA GLN A 342 -4.81 -24.21 -38.32
C GLN A 342 -4.66 -25.69 -38.68
N ARG A 343 -4.48 -26.02 -39.97
CA ARG A 343 -4.24 -27.42 -40.41
C ARG A 343 -2.93 -27.97 -39.86
N ARG A 344 -1.86 -27.18 -39.90
CA ARG A 344 -0.54 -27.59 -39.36
C ARG A 344 -0.59 -27.74 -37.83
N CYS A 345 -1.25 -26.83 -37.14
CA CYS A 345 -1.48 -26.91 -35.69
C CYS A 345 -2.23 -28.19 -35.29
N MET A 346 -3.29 -28.55 -36.03
CA MET A 346 -4.05 -29.77 -35.76
C MET A 346 -3.20 -31.02 -35.94
N GLN A 347 -2.40 -31.10 -37.01
CA GLN A 347 -1.48 -32.22 -37.23
C GLN A 347 -0.41 -32.33 -36.14
N GLN A 348 0.16 -31.21 -35.68
CA GLN A 348 1.17 -31.19 -34.64
C GLN A 348 0.62 -31.59 -33.26
N LEU A 349 -0.61 -31.18 -32.93
CA LEU A 349 -1.29 -31.63 -31.71
C LEU A 349 -1.56 -33.14 -31.73
N GLU A 350 -1.96 -33.69 -32.87
CA GLU A 350 -2.19 -35.14 -33.03
C GLU A 350 -0.88 -35.95 -32.98
N GLN A 351 0.24 -35.35 -33.38
CA GLN A 351 1.58 -35.95 -33.33
C GLN A 351 2.31 -35.73 -31.98
N GLY A 352 1.75 -34.92 -31.08
CA GLY A 352 2.28 -34.69 -29.72
C GLY A 352 3.45 -33.70 -29.64
N GLU A 353 3.63 -32.84 -30.66
CA GLU A 353 4.68 -31.83 -30.71
C GLU A 353 4.15 -30.44 -30.28
N GLN A 354 4.93 -29.72 -29.48
CA GLN A 354 4.72 -28.29 -29.24
C GLN A 354 5.77 -27.53 -30.05
N ASP A 355 5.36 -26.81 -31.09
CA ASP A 355 5.89 -25.49 -31.48
C ASP A 355 5.33 -25.04 -32.85
N ILE A 356 4.45 -24.04 -32.84
CA ILE A 356 3.94 -23.38 -34.07
C ILE A 356 4.85 -22.22 -34.49
N ASN A 357 5.91 -21.90 -33.72
CA ASN A 357 6.73 -20.72 -33.99
C ASN A 357 8.23 -20.97 -33.93
N THR A 358 8.70 -21.98 -34.65
CA THR A 358 10.10 -22.09 -35.00
C THR A 358 10.24 -22.78 -36.34
N SER A 359 10.75 -22.06 -37.34
CA SER A 359 11.53 -22.72 -38.38
C SER A 359 12.58 -23.61 -37.68
N THR A 360 12.70 -24.85 -38.11
CA THR A 360 13.70 -25.82 -37.64
C THR A 360 15.13 -25.43 -38.03
N ASP A 361 15.30 -24.33 -38.78
CA ASP A 361 16.61 -23.79 -39.17
C ASP A 361 17.02 -22.59 -38.26
N PRO A 362 18.07 -22.74 -37.43
CA PRO A 362 18.53 -21.69 -36.53
C PRO A 362 18.90 -20.38 -37.22
N GLU A 363 19.32 -20.45 -38.49
CA GLU A 363 19.67 -19.25 -39.27
C GLU A 363 18.41 -18.44 -39.65
N GLN A 364 17.32 -19.12 -40.00
CA GLN A 364 16.03 -18.46 -40.28
C GLN A 364 15.39 -17.85 -39.02
N LYS A 365 15.56 -18.48 -37.85
CA LYS A 365 15.12 -17.89 -36.57
C LYS A 365 15.83 -16.57 -36.29
N LEU A 366 17.14 -16.53 -36.54
CA LEU A 366 17.93 -15.32 -36.34
C LEU A 366 17.54 -14.22 -37.33
N GLU A 367 17.32 -14.58 -38.60
CA GLU A 367 16.88 -13.63 -39.63
C GLU A 367 15.49 -13.05 -39.35
N GLN A 368 14.52 -13.87 -38.91
CA GLN A 368 13.19 -13.40 -38.55
C GLN A 368 13.23 -12.43 -37.35
N CYS A 369 14.05 -12.73 -36.34
CA CYS A 369 14.27 -11.81 -35.21
C CYS A 369 14.88 -10.48 -35.68
N GLN A 370 15.88 -10.53 -36.55
CA GLN A 370 16.55 -9.35 -37.07
C GLN A 370 15.68 -8.52 -38.02
N GLN A 371 14.82 -9.16 -38.81
CA GLN A 371 13.83 -8.48 -39.66
C GLN A 371 12.74 -7.80 -38.82
N GLY A 372 12.35 -8.38 -37.68
CA GLY A 372 11.50 -7.74 -36.67
C GLY A 372 12.12 -6.47 -36.08
N CYS A 373 13.45 -6.45 -35.87
CA CYS A 373 14.17 -5.25 -35.46
C CYS A 373 14.21 -4.16 -36.56
N GLN A 374 14.06 -4.52 -37.84
CA GLN A 374 14.05 -3.56 -38.96
C GLN A 374 12.68 -2.93 -39.20
N SER A 375 11.60 -3.66 -38.90
CA SER A 375 10.22 -3.22 -39.15
C SER A 375 9.60 -2.43 -37.99
N ARG A 376 10.16 -2.53 -36.78
CA ARG A 376 9.63 -1.84 -35.59
C ARG A 376 10.13 -0.41 -35.38
N GLU A 377 11.24 0.01 -35.99
CA GLU A 377 11.90 1.27 -35.61
C GLU A 377 12.47 2.01 -36.84
N GLN A 378 11.76 3.04 -37.30
CA GLN A 378 12.34 4.06 -38.17
C GLN A 378 13.04 5.11 -37.28
N GLY A 379 14.37 5.05 -37.16
CA GLY A 379 15.13 6.27 -36.84
C GLY A 379 16.42 6.21 -36.02
N GLN A 380 16.81 5.13 -35.35
CA GLN A 380 18.05 5.13 -34.53
C GLN A 380 18.92 3.88 -34.75
N GLN A 381 20.09 4.07 -35.39
CA GLN A 381 21.03 2.98 -35.72
C GLN A 381 21.56 2.23 -34.48
N GLU A 382 21.71 2.91 -33.34
CA GLU A 382 22.29 2.35 -32.12
C GLU A 382 21.35 1.35 -31.41
N GLN A 383 20.04 1.62 -31.39
CA GLN A 383 19.02 0.71 -30.85
C GLN A 383 18.85 -0.52 -31.75
N GLN A 384 18.91 -0.32 -33.07
CA GLN A 384 18.85 -1.41 -34.03
C GLN A 384 20.04 -2.38 -33.88
N GLN A 385 21.22 -1.84 -33.56
CA GLN A 385 22.42 -2.65 -33.31
C GLN A 385 22.31 -3.44 -32.00
N LYS A 386 21.75 -2.84 -30.94
CA LYS A 386 21.44 -3.52 -29.67
C LYS A 386 20.40 -4.63 -29.84
N CYS A 387 19.33 -4.39 -30.59
CA CYS A 387 18.30 -5.40 -30.89
C CYS A 387 18.89 -6.60 -31.64
N ARG A 388 19.75 -6.35 -32.64
CA ARG A 388 20.45 -7.42 -33.38
C ARG A 388 21.39 -8.24 -32.49
N GLN A 389 22.10 -7.59 -31.56
CA GLN A 389 22.96 -8.27 -30.60
C GLN A 389 22.15 -9.14 -29.62
N GLN A 390 21.01 -8.65 -29.15
CA GLN A 390 20.11 -9.40 -28.28
C GLN A 390 19.52 -10.64 -28.96
N CYS A 391 19.12 -10.53 -30.24
CA CYS A 391 18.67 -11.69 -31.03
C CYS A 391 19.73 -12.81 -31.11
N ALA A 392 21.02 -12.46 -31.24
CA ALA A 392 22.10 -13.45 -31.30
C ALA A 392 22.39 -14.12 -29.93
N GLN A 393 22.08 -13.43 -28.84
CA GLN A 393 22.26 -13.95 -27.47
C GLN A 393 21.17 -14.95 -27.07
N GLN A 394 19.98 -14.87 -27.68
CA GLN A 394 18.85 -15.78 -27.42
C GLN A 394 19.05 -17.21 -27.96
N LEU A 395 20.01 -17.45 -28.86
CA LEU A 395 20.32 -18.78 -29.39
C LEU A 395 21.08 -19.64 -28.36
N SER A 396 20.91 -20.96 -28.41
CA SER A 396 21.75 -21.88 -27.62
C SER A 396 23.18 -21.96 -28.18
N GLN A 397 24.15 -22.46 -27.39
CA GLN A 397 25.53 -22.65 -27.87
C GLN A 397 25.60 -23.59 -29.08
N ARG A 398 24.79 -24.65 -29.11
CA ARG A 398 24.70 -25.59 -30.24
C ARG A 398 24.14 -24.91 -31.49
N GLU A 399 23.12 -24.06 -31.36
CA GLU A 399 22.54 -23.30 -32.48
C GLU A 399 23.51 -22.25 -33.03
N ARG A 400 24.26 -21.53 -32.16
CA ARG A 400 25.31 -20.59 -32.60
C ARG A 400 26.45 -21.29 -33.35
N GLN A 401 26.83 -22.47 -32.89
CA GLN A 401 27.84 -23.28 -33.54
C GLN A 401 27.36 -23.75 -34.93
N GLN A 402 26.11 -24.22 -35.03
CA GLN A 402 25.50 -24.62 -36.31
C GLN A 402 25.42 -23.48 -37.32
N ILE A 403 25.01 -22.28 -36.91
CA ILE A 403 24.96 -21.11 -37.80
C ILE A 403 26.36 -20.72 -38.28
N CYS A 404 27.37 -20.76 -37.40
CA CYS A 404 28.73 -20.47 -37.83
C CYS A 404 29.25 -21.54 -38.82
N GLU A 405 29.01 -22.82 -38.55
CA GLU A 405 29.43 -23.91 -39.42
C GLU A 405 28.78 -23.81 -40.82
N GLN A 406 27.48 -23.50 -40.87
CA GLN A 406 26.75 -23.26 -42.12
C GLN A 406 27.28 -22.05 -42.89
N ARG A 407 27.63 -20.95 -42.21
CA ARG A 407 28.24 -19.77 -42.85
C ARG A 407 29.64 -20.03 -43.38
N CYS A 408 30.48 -20.76 -42.63
CA CYS A 408 31.79 -21.21 -43.10
C CYS A 408 31.65 -22.13 -44.33
N GLN A 409 30.62 -22.98 -44.39
CA GLN A 409 30.31 -23.82 -45.55
C GLN A 409 29.85 -23.01 -46.78
N ARG A 410 29.10 -21.91 -46.59
CA ARG A 410 28.61 -21.06 -47.69
C ARG A 410 29.67 -20.12 -48.26
N GLN A 411 30.53 -19.55 -47.41
CA GLN A 411 31.52 -18.55 -47.83
C GLN A 411 32.73 -19.14 -48.56
N GLN A 412 33.03 -20.43 -48.40
CA GLN A 412 34.25 -21.04 -48.97
C GLN A 412 33.95 -22.38 -49.65
N ARG A 413 33.22 -22.31 -50.77
CA ARG A 413 33.04 -23.48 -51.64
C ARG A 413 34.37 -23.85 -52.31
N GLY A 414 35.04 -24.87 -51.80
CA GLY A 414 36.03 -25.63 -52.55
C GLY A 414 37.41 -25.85 -51.91
N ASP A 415 37.72 -25.23 -50.76
CA ASP A 415 39.05 -25.31 -50.17
C ASP A 415 39.00 -25.78 -48.70
N GLN A 416 39.30 -27.07 -48.46
CA GLN A 416 39.10 -27.74 -47.16
C GLN A 416 39.94 -27.14 -46.03
N GLN A 417 41.14 -26.60 -46.32
CA GLN A 417 42.02 -26.04 -45.29
C GLN A 417 41.48 -24.74 -44.70
N GLN A 418 40.92 -23.86 -45.54
CA GLN A 418 40.36 -22.59 -45.06
C GLN A 418 39.04 -22.81 -44.30
N GLN A 419 38.26 -23.82 -44.69
CA GLN A 419 37.04 -24.21 -43.97
C GLN A 419 37.34 -24.71 -42.55
N GLN A 420 38.39 -25.51 -42.35
CA GLN A 420 38.82 -25.94 -41.03
C GLN A 420 39.41 -24.80 -40.18
N GLN A 421 40.07 -23.81 -40.79
CA GLN A 421 40.50 -22.61 -40.08
C GLN A 421 39.32 -21.73 -39.65
N CYS A 422 38.26 -21.64 -40.47
CA CYS A 422 37.02 -20.93 -40.14
C CYS A 422 36.32 -21.59 -38.94
N GLN A 423 36.19 -22.92 -38.95
CA GLN A 423 35.59 -23.67 -37.85
C GLN A 423 36.38 -23.54 -36.53
N ARG A 424 37.71 -23.65 -36.58
CA ARG A 424 38.57 -23.47 -35.39
C ARG A 424 38.46 -22.08 -34.77
N ARG A 425 38.35 -21.03 -35.60
CA ARG A 425 38.14 -19.65 -35.12
C ARG A 425 36.81 -19.50 -34.40
N CYS A 426 35.76 -20.15 -34.90
CA CYS A 426 34.45 -20.12 -34.27
C CYS A 426 34.40 -20.88 -32.95
N GLN A 427 35.07 -22.03 -32.84
CA GLN A 427 35.24 -22.71 -31.55
C GLN A 427 36.00 -21.83 -30.54
N GLN A 428 37.10 -21.21 -30.94
CA GLN A 428 37.87 -20.32 -30.06
C GLN A 428 37.08 -19.10 -29.59
N GLN A 429 36.26 -18.48 -30.46
CA GLN A 429 35.39 -17.36 -30.06
C GLN A 429 34.26 -17.78 -29.09
N LEU A 430 33.75 -19.01 -29.22
CA LEU A 430 32.73 -19.56 -28.32
C LEU A 430 33.32 -19.97 -26.96
N GLU A 431 34.57 -20.45 -26.94
CA GLU A 431 35.31 -20.85 -25.73
C GLU A 431 35.84 -19.64 -24.94
N GLN A 432 36.32 -18.59 -25.63
CA GLN A 432 36.77 -17.35 -24.98
C GLN A 432 35.62 -16.59 -24.27
N GLY A 433 34.37 -16.85 -24.63
CA GLY A 433 33.18 -16.33 -23.94
C GLY A 433 32.84 -17.02 -22.61
N GLN A 434 33.49 -18.13 -22.24
CA GLN A 434 33.11 -18.92 -21.06
C GLN A 434 33.98 -18.73 -19.81
N HIS A 435 35.23 -18.27 -19.91
CA HIS A 435 36.13 -18.22 -18.74
C HIS A 435 36.16 -16.90 -17.95
N GLY A 436 35.58 -15.80 -18.47
CA GLY A 436 35.47 -14.53 -17.73
C GLY A 436 34.06 -14.17 -17.24
N GLN A 437 33.04 -14.94 -17.63
CA GLN A 437 31.63 -14.54 -17.51
C GLN A 437 30.77 -15.50 -16.67
N SER A 438 31.10 -16.80 -16.61
CA SER A 438 30.18 -17.81 -16.05
C SER A 438 30.02 -17.79 -14.52
N GLN A 439 31.03 -17.37 -13.74
CA GLN A 439 30.88 -17.25 -12.27
C GLN A 439 30.11 -15.99 -11.84
N ASN A 440 30.24 -14.88 -12.58
CA ASN A 440 29.48 -13.66 -12.31
C ASN A 440 28.02 -13.79 -12.75
N TYR A 441 27.72 -14.39 -13.90
CA TYR A 441 26.31 -14.55 -14.34
C TYR A 441 25.50 -15.53 -13.50
N ARG A 442 26.11 -16.59 -12.93
CA ARG A 442 25.39 -17.47 -11.99
C ARG A 442 25.10 -16.75 -10.67
N ARG A 443 26.08 -16.04 -10.11
CA ARG A 443 25.89 -15.19 -8.92
C ARG A 443 24.94 -14.03 -9.16
N GLU A 444 24.95 -13.39 -10.33
CA GLU A 444 24.04 -12.30 -10.67
C GLU A 444 22.61 -12.79 -10.91
N ARG A 445 22.43 -13.99 -11.47
CA ARG A 445 21.09 -14.57 -11.67
C ARG A 445 20.53 -15.15 -10.37
N GLU A 446 21.37 -15.73 -9.52
CA GLU A 446 21.03 -16.13 -8.15
C GLU A 446 20.79 -14.89 -7.26
N ASP A 447 21.58 -13.81 -7.40
CA ASP A 447 21.35 -12.52 -6.76
C ASP A 447 20.10 -11.82 -7.29
N GLN A 448 19.79 -11.86 -8.59
CA GLN A 448 18.57 -11.26 -9.15
C GLN A 448 17.32 -12.07 -8.78
N GLN A 449 17.41 -13.41 -8.73
CA GLN A 449 16.30 -14.25 -8.23
C GLN A 449 16.13 -14.10 -6.71
N SER A 450 17.22 -14.00 -5.94
CA SER A 450 17.19 -13.73 -4.50
C SER A 450 16.72 -12.30 -4.18
N ARG A 451 17.14 -11.29 -4.95
CA ARG A 451 16.67 -9.89 -4.84
C ARG A 451 15.21 -9.75 -5.22
N GLY A 452 14.74 -10.41 -6.28
CA GLY A 452 13.32 -10.42 -6.65
C GLY A 452 12.42 -11.02 -5.55
N GLN A 453 12.87 -12.11 -4.91
CA GLN A 453 12.16 -12.72 -3.77
C GLN A 453 12.27 -11.86 -2.49
N SER A 454 13.44 -11.29 -2.20
CA SER A 454 13.66 -10.38 -1.06
C SER A 454 12.86 -9.09 -1.19
N GLN A 455 12.69 -8.58 -2.42
CA GLN A 455 11.95 -7.36 -2.72
C GLN A 455 10.43 -7.55 -2.61
N MET A 456 9.88 -8.71 -3.01
CA MET A 456 8.47 -9.05 -2.76
C MET A 456 8.13 -9.17 -1.27
N ASN A 457 9.11 -9.57 -0.46
CA ASN A 457 8.96 -9.72 1.00
C ASN A 457 9.42 -8.49 1.79
N ASN A 458 9.82 -7.40 1.12
CA ASN A 458 10.31 -6.20 1.78
C ASN A 458 9.13 -5.31 2.23
N PRO A 459 8.84 -5.20 3.55
CA PRO A 459 7.68 -4.47 4.06
C PRO A 459 7.81 -2.94 3.92
N TYR A 460 8.98 -2.45 3.52
CA TYR A 460 9.30 -1.04 3.34
C TYR A 460 9.28 -0.59 1.88
N TYR A 461 9.15 -1.52 0.93
CA TYR A 461 9.13 -1.24 -0.50
C TYR A 461 7.71 -1.35 -1.06
N PHE A 462 7.35 -0.38 -1.88
CA PHE A 462 6.02 -0.26 -2.45
C PHE A 462 6.14 0.03 -3.95
N PRO A 463 6.02 -0.99 -4.82
CA PRO A 463 6.09 -0.76 -6.27
C PRO A 463 4.96 0.14 -6.77
N SER A 464 5.24 0.83 -7.88
CA SER A 464 4.34 1.80 -8.52
C SER A 464 2.95 1.23 -8.89
N ASP A 465 2.84 -0.07 -9.15
CA ASP A 465 1.59 -0.76 -9.46
C ASP A 465 0.63 -0.90 -8.25
N MET A 466 1.11 -0.68 -7.02
CA MET A 466 0.26 -0.59 -5.82
C MET A 466 -0.45 0.76 -5.67
N PHE A 467 -0.23 1.71 -6.58
CA PHE A 467 -1.10 2.87 -6.68
C PHE A 467 -2.45 2.47 -7.28
N GLN A 468 -3.48 2.41 -6.44
CA GLN A 468 -4.83 2.11 -6.89
C GLN A 468 -5.50 3.36 -7.46
N GLN A 469 -6.12 3.23 -8.63
CA GLN A 469 -6.87 4.32 -9.23
C GLN A 469 -8.17 4.56 -8.44
N LYS A 470 -8.25 5.68 -7.70
CA LYS A 470 -9.45 6.07 -6.95
C LYS A 470 -10.50 6.72 -7.85
N PHE A 471 -10.06 7.54 -8.80
CA PHE A 471 -10.93 8.19 -9.79
C PHE A 471 -10.32 8.09 -11.18
N ARG A 472 -11.12 7.64 -12.15
CA ARG A 472 -10.71 7.43 -13.54
C ARG A 472 -11.33 8.47 -14.47
N SER A 473 -10.54 8.95 -15.42
CA SER A 473 -11.02 9.70 -16.57
C SER A 473 -10.07 9.51 -17.76
N GLN A 474 -10.49 9.88 -18.96
CA GLN A 474 -9.62 9.83 -20.15
C GLN A 474 -8.49 10.87 -20.10
N GLU A 475 -8.70 11.95 -19.37
CA GLU A 475 -7.83 13.12 -19.34
C GLU A 475 -6.90 13.16 -18.12
N GLY A 476 -6.97 12.12 -17.27
CA GLY A 476 -6.17 12.01 -16.05
C GLY A 476 -6.88 11.22 -14.96
N GLY A 477 -6.40 11.36 -13.73
CA GLY A 477 -7.01 10.68 -12.60
C GLY A 477 -6.31 10.95 -11.29
N MET A 478 -6.81 10.29 -10.25
CA MET A 478 -6.19 10.27 -8.94
C MET A 478 -5.86 8.84 -8.55
N TYR A 479 -4.60 8.63 -8.20
CA TYR A 479 -4.02 7.34 -7.84
C TYR A 479 -3.59 7.41 -6.38
N VAL A 480 -3.93 6.40 -5.59
CA VAL A 480 -3.68 6.39 -4.14
C VAL A 480 -2.93 5.12 -3.80
N LEU A 481 -1.76 5.27 -3.18
CA LEU A 481 -0.98 4.14 -2.71
C LEU A 481 -1.78 3.36 -1.67
N GLU A 482 -1.67 2.04 -1.68
CA GLU A 482 -2.18 1.19 -0.61
C GLU A 482 -1.74 1.67 0.78
N ARG A 483 -2.52 1.33 1.81
CA ARG A 483 -2.19 1.73 3.19
C ARG A 483 -0.86 1.10 3.60
N PHE A 484 0.00 1.85 4.27
CA PHE A 484 1.27 1.34 4.80
C PHE A 484 1.13 0.14 5.75
N THR A 485 -0.05 -0.02 6.39
CA THR A 485 -0.36 -1.13 7.30
C THR A 485 -1.21 -2.24 6.67
N LYS A 486 -1.27 -2.34 5.33
CA LYS A 486 -1.93 -3.48 4.67
C LYS A 486 -1.24 -4.79 5.07
N ASN A 487 -1.97 -5.91 5.05
CA ASN A 487 -1.49 -7.24 5.45
C ASN A 487 -0.93 -7.30 6.88
N GLU A 488 -1.49 -6.50 7.79
CA GLU A 488 -1.07 -6.41 9.20
C GLU A 488 0.39 -6.04 9.43
N ASN A 489 1.05 -5.36 8.48
CA ASN A 489 2.43 -4.89 8.65
C ASN A 489 2.56 -4.01 9.91
N LYS A 490 3.07 -4.60 10.99
CA LYS A 490 3.20 -3.95 12.31
C LYS A 490 4.32 -2.92 12.32
N LEU A 491 5.31 -3.05 11.43
CA LEU A 491 6.52 -2.21 11.38
C LEU A 491 6.20 -0.77 10.97
N LEU A 492 5.15 -0.57 10.15
CA LEU A 492 4.75 0.75 9.66
C LEU A 492 3.54 1.35 10.39
N ARG A 493 3.19 0.84 11.58
CA ARG A 493 2.09 1.38 12.41
C ARG A 493 2.29 2.86 12.76
N GLY A 494 3.54 3.32 12.90
CA GLY A 494 3.87 4.72 13.19
C GLY A 494 3.40 5.72 12.12
N ILE A 495 3.18 5.26 10.89
CA ILE A 495 2.68 6.08 9.78
C ILE A 495 1.29 5.63 9.29
N ARG A 496 0.53 4.89 10.11
CA ARG A 496 -0.80 4.36 9.74
C ARG A 496 -1.81 5.43 9.31
N ASN A 497 -1.66 6.66 9.83
CA ASN A 497 -2.54 7.78 9.52
C ASN A 497 -2.01 8.66 8.37
N TYR A 498 -1.07 8.18 7.58
CA TYR A 498 -0.62 8.88 6.37
C TYR A 498 -0.95 8.07 5.13
N ARG A 499 -1.26 8.77 4.05
CA ARG A 499 -1.50 8.21 2.72
C ARG A 499 -0.75 9.04 1.68
N LEU A 500 -0.26 8.37 0.65
CA LEU A 500 0.36 9.01 -0.50
C LEU A 500 -0.59 8.89 -1.70
N ALA A 501 -0.78 9.99 -2.42
CA ALA A 501 -1.59 10.02 -3.64
C ALA A 501 -0.92 10.85 -4.73
N ILE A 502 -1.23 10.55 -5.99
CA ILE A 502 -0.77 11.29 -7.16
C ILE A 502 -2.00 11.72 -7.94
N ILE A 503 -2.07 13.01 -8.30
CA ILE A 503 -2.97 13.48 -9.36
C ILE A 503 -2.18 13.61 -10.64
N GLU A 504 -2.76 13.09 -11.72
CA GLU A 504 -2.26 13.28 -13.08
C GLU A 504 -3.34 13.96 -13.92
N ALA A 505 -2.95 14.98 -14.68
CA ALA A 505 -3.86 15.72 -15.55
C ALA A 505 -3.17 16.14 -16.84
N LYS A 506 -3.69 15.68 -17.99
CA LYS A 506 -3.16 15.98 -19.32
C LYS A 506 -3.20 17.49 -19.64
N PRO A 507 -2.50 17.96 -20.68
CA PRO A 507 -2.60 19.34 -21.14
C PRO A 507 -4.05 19.79 -21.39
N ASN A 508 -4.33 21.08 -21.16
CA ASN A 508 -5.65 21.71 -21.33
C ASN A 508 -6.79 21.03 -20.55
N THR A 509 -6.55 20.74 -19.27
CA THR A 509 -7.52 20.08 -18.40
C THR A 509 -7.88 20.88 -17.16
N PHE A 510 -9.06 20.57 -16.62
CA PHE A 510 -9.60 21.06 -15.37
C PHE A 510 -9.86 19.86 -14.45
N VAL A 511 -9.33 19.92 -13.22
CA VAL A 511 -9.63 18.95 -12.17
C VAL A 511 -10.80 19.49 -11.35
N LEU A 512 -11.86 18.69 -11.28
CA LEU A 512 -13.14 19.06 -10.70
C LEU A 512 -12.99 19.53 -9.25
N ARG A 513 -13.83 20.49 -8.87
CA ARG A 513 -13.90 21.04 -7.51
C ARG A 513 -14.28 19.96 -6.50
N HIS A 514 -13.43 19.75 -5.50
CA HIS A 514 -13.64 18.80 -4.40
C HIS A 514 -13.00 19.30 -3.10
N HIS A 515 -13.45 18.78 -1.96
CA HIS A 515 -12.73 18.91 -0.69
C HIS A 515 -12.44 17.53 -0.10
N CYS A 516 -11.51 17.45 0.84
CA CYS A 516 -11.07 16.21 1.45
C CYS A 516 -11.12 16.29 2.97
N ASP A 517 -11.48 15.21 3.65
CA ASP A 517 -11.36 15.07 5.10
C ASP A 517 -9.94 14.67 5.55
N ALA A 518 -8.92 15.27 4.92
CA ALA A 518 -7.52 15.03 5.24
C ALA A 518 -6.69 16.31 5.08
N GLU A 519 -5.81 16.53 6.05
CA GLU A 519 -4.75 17.53 5.93
C GLU A 519 -3.79 17.09 4.82
N SER A 520 -3.44 17.98 3.91
CA SER A 520 -2.66 17.61 2.74
C SER A 520 -1.47 18.54 2.47
N ILE A 521 -0.37 17.97 2.00
CA ILE A 521 0.77 18.68 1.40
C ILE A 521 0.86 18.27 -0.06
N PHE A 522 0.75 19.23 -0.97
CA PHE A 522 0.87 19.03 -2.42
C PHE A 522 2.27 19.42 -2.86
N VAL A 523 2.87 18.61 -3.71
CA VAL A 523 4.16 18.89 -4.35
C VAL A 523 4.03 18.66 -5.84
N VAL A 524 4.29 19.68 -6.65
CA VAL A 524 4.30 19.54 -8.12
C VAL A 524 5.57 18.79 -8.51
N ILE A 525 5.42 17.57 -9.01
CA ILE A 525 6.53 16.72 -9.42
C ILE A 525 6.78 16.77 -10.93
N ASN A 526 5.77 17.16 -11.73
CA ASN A 526 5.93 17.42 -13.17
C ASN A 526 4.92 18.46 -13.66
N GLY A 527 5.32 19.28 -14.63
CA GLY A 527 4.47 20.30 -15.27
C GLY A 527 4.20 21.51 -14.38
N ARG A 528 3.12 22.23 -14.70
CA ARG A 528 2.65 23.44 -14.01
C ARG A 528 1.13 23.47 -13.93
N CYS A 529 0.60 24.18 -12.94
CA CYS A 529 -0.85 24.33 -12.79
C CYS A 529 -1.24 25.64 -12.11
N THR A 530 -2.52 25.97 -12.18
CA THR A 530 -3.13 26.90 -11.24
C THR A 530 -3.91 26.10 -10.21
N CYS A 531 -3.51 26.18 -8.95
CA CYS A 531 -4.26 25.60 -7.84
C CYS A 531 -5.11 26.69 -7.19
N THR A 532 -6.43 26.49 -7.13
CA THR A 532 -7.33 27.38 -6.42
C THR A 532 -7.94 26.69 -5.22
N MET A 533 -7.90 27.39 -4.08
CA MET A 533 -8.44 26.96 -2.81
C MET A 533 -9.54 27.92 -2.37
N LEU A 534 -10.70 27.36 -2.06
CA LEU A 534 -11.90 28.05 -1.60
C LEU A 534 -12.12 27.68 -0.14
N MET A 535 -12.06 28.70 0.72
CA MET A 535 -12.36 28.65 2.15
C MET A 535 -13.57 29.54 2.43
N GLN A 536 -14.16 29.44 3.62
CA GLN A 536 -15.44 30.08 3.97
C GLN A 536 -15.52 31.57 3.56
N ASP A 537 -14.46 32.34 3.84
CA ASP A 537 -14.44 33.78 3.60
C ASP A 537 -13.34 34.22 2.62
N ASN A 538 -12.64 33.28 1.98
CA ASN A 538 -11.49 33.60 1.13
C ASN A 538 -11.33 32.64 -0.05
N LYS A 539 -10.90 33.19 -1.19
CA LYS A 539 -10.48 32.45 -2.39
C LYS A 539 -9.02 32.81 -2.65
N GLU A 540 -8.17 31.80 -2.68
CA GLU A 540 -6.76 31.96 -3.04
C GLU A 540 -6.45 31.11 -4.27
N SER A 541 -5.81 31.72 -5.26
CA SER A 541 -5.39 31.05 -6.50
C SER A 541 -3.89 31.24 -6.68
N PHE A 542 -3.18 30.14 -6.90
CA PHE A 542 -1.73 30.12 -6.99
C PHE A 542 -1.29 29.45 -8.29
N ASN A 543 -0.40 30.11 -9.03
CA ASN A 543 0.32 29.46 -10.12
C ASN A 543 1.47 28.66 -9.52
N MET A 544 1.46 27.35 -9.74
CA MET A 544 2.43 26.40 -9.22
C MET A 544 3.26 25.79 -10.34
N GLU A 545 4.56 25.66 -10.11
CA GLU A 545 5.53 25.03 -11.00
C GLU A 545 6.22 23.84 -10.33
N MET A 546 6.99 23.06 -11.09
CA MET A 546 7.74 21.93 -10.55
C MET A 546 8.58 22.32 -9.32
N GLY A 547 8.42 21.55 -8.23
CA GLY A 547 9.07 21.79 -6.95
C GLY A 547 8.30 22.70 -5.99
N ASP A 548 7.16 23.27 -6.40
CA ASP A 548 6.30 24.02 -5.49
C ASP A 548 5.59 23.08 -4.51
N VAL A 549 5.62 23.48 -3.24
CA VAL A 549 4.99 22.82 -2.10
C VAL A 549 3.88 23.70 -1.57
N LEU A 550 2.66 23.17 -1.49
CA LEU A 550 1.49 23.87 -0.96
C LEU A 550 0.82 23.05 0.14
N ARG A 551 0.53 23.71 1.26
CA ARG A 551 -0.30 23.14 2.33
C ARG A 551 -1.77 23.38 2.00
N VAL A 552 -2.57 22.31 1.99
CA VAL A 552 -4.02 22.35 1.74
C VAL A 552 -4.75 21.82 2.97
N PRO A 553 -5.42 22.69 3.75
CA PRO A 553 -6.16 22.29 4.94
C PRO A 553 -7.28 21.27 4.67
N ALA A 554 -7.60 20.43 5.66
CA ALA A 554 -8.77 19.55 5.60
C ALA A 554 -10.05 20.39 5.41
N GLY A 555 -10.95 19.92 4.55
CA GLY A 555 -12.19 20.61 4.20
C GLY A 555 -12.02 21.79 3.22
N ALA A 556 -10.79 22.23 2.92
CA ALA A 556 -10.57 23.25 1.91
C ALA A 556 -11.01 22.74 0.53
N THR A 557 -11.87 23.50 -0.14
CA THR A 557 -12.38 23.12 -1.46
C THR A 557 -11.38 23.54 -2.52
N VAL A 558 -10.84 22.59 -3.28
CA VAL A 558 -9.81 22.81 -4.28
C VAL A 558 -10.27 22.46 -5.69
N TYR A 559 -9.75 23.20 -6.67
CA TYR A 559 -9.75 22.79 -8.07
C TYR A 559 -8.40 23.13 -8.72
N LEU A 560 -8.03 22.38 -9.76
CA LEU A 560 -6.76 22.55 -10.46
C LEU A 560 -7.01 22.82 -11.95
N VAL A 561 -6.13 23.63 -12.53
CA VAL A 561 -6.12 23.96 -13.95
C VAL A 561 -4.75 23.60 -14.50
N ASN A 562 -4.70 22.67 -15.45
CA ASN A 562 -3.54 22.49 -16.30
C ASN A 562 -3.80 23.26 -17.62
N ASN A 563 -3.32 24.50 -17.67
CA ASN A 563 -3.40 25.36 -18.85
C ASN A 563 -2.17 25.20 -19.78
N ASP A 564 -1.43 24.10 -19.62
CA ASP A 564 -0.31 23.78 -20.50
C ASP A 564 -0.79 23.12 -21.80
N ILE A 565 0.04 23.17 -22.84
CA ILE A 565 -0.29 22.66 -24.18
C ILE A 565 0.34 21.29 -24.47
N ASP A 566 1.45 20.96 -23.82
CA ASP A 566 2.23 19.76 -24.10
C ASP A 566 2.62 19.01 -22.82
N GLN A 567 2.65 19.66 -21.66
CA GLN A 567 3.06 19.02 -20.41
C GLN A 567 1.89 18.47 -19.58
N THR A 568 1.97 17.17 -19.26
CA THR A 568 1.10 16.54 -18.25
C THR A 568 1.49 17.01 -16.86
N LEU A 569 0.52 17.51 -16.10
CA LEU A 569 0.67 17.85 -14.69
C LEU A 569 0.70 16.58 -13.85
N ARG A 570 1.68 16.46 -12.95
CA ARG A 570 1.71 15.45 -11.87
C ARG A 570 1.94 16.13 -10.52
N ILE A 571 1.08 15.83 -9.56
CA ILE A 571 1.18 16.36 -8.19
C ILE A 571 1.18 15.20 -7.20
N ALA A 572 2.26 15.06 -6.43
CA ALA A 572 2.32 14.15 -5.29
C ALA A 572 1.65 14.80 -4.07
N LYS A 573 0.91 14.01 -3.30
CA LYS A 573 0.11 14.46 -2.16
C LYS A 573 0.36 13.57 -0.96
N LEU A 574 0.94 14.11 0.10
CA LEU A 574 0.88 13.47 1.41
C LEU A 574 -0.43 13.89 2.09
N LYS A 575 -1.23 12.91 2.51
CA LYS A 575 -2.52 13.11 3.18
C LYS A 575 -2.48 12.54 4.59
N GLN A 576 -2.99 13.29 5.56
CA GLN A 576 -3.22 12.87 6.93
C GLN A 576 -4.72 12.98 7.23
N PRO A 577 -5.47 11.87 7.13
CA PRO A 577 -6.90 11.89 7.41
C PRO A 577 -7.24 12.32 8.84
N VAL A 578 -8.35 13.04 8.98
CA VAL A 578 -8.79 13.59 10.29
C VAL A 578 -9.83 12.70 10.98
N ASN A 579 -10.59 11.91 10.21
CA ASN A 579 -11.68 11.10 10.73
C ASN A 579 -11.23 9.70 11.15
N THR A 580 -10.79 8.89 10.17
CA THR A 580 -10.40 7.50 10.40
C THR A 580 -8.96 7.29 9.97
N PRO A 581 -8.07 6.77 10.83
CA PRO A 581 -6.67 6.60 10.49
C PRO A 581 -6.44 5.87 9.16
N GLY A 582 -5.77 6.56 8.22
CA GLY A 582 -5.43 6.01 6.91
C GLY A 582 -6.61 5.88 5.94
N ARG A 583 -7.80 6.41 6.25
CA ARG A 583 -8.96 6.49 5.34
C ARG A 583 -9.39 7.93 5.16
N PHE A 584 -9.51 8.38 3.92
CA PHE A 584 -10.02 9.69 3.56
C PHE A 584 -10.98 9.58 2.38
N GLU A 585 -11.90 10.51 2.31
CA GLU A 585 -12.84 10.69 1.21
C GLU A 585 -12.66 12.03 0.49
N GLU A 586 -12.96 12.00 -0.81
CA GLU A 586 -13.01 13.20 -1.64
C GLU A 586 -14.50 13.50 -1.89
N PHE A 587 -14.93 14.70 -1.51
CA PHE A 587 -16.33 15.12 -1.54
C PHE A 587 -16.57 16.05 -2.73
N PHE A 588 -17.43 15.62 -3.65
CA PHE A 588 -17.71 16.34 -4.88
C PHE A 588 -19.05 17.05 -4.83
N SER A 589 -19.06 18.31 -5.25
CA SER A 589 -20.28 19.12 -5.32
C SER A 589 -21.03 19.01 -6.65
N ALA A 590 -20.51 18.21 -7.58
CA ALA A 590 -21.03 18.09 -8.93
C ALA A 590 -20.96 16.63 -9.35
N SER A 591 -22.04 16.15 -9.96
CA SER A 591 -22.11 14.78 -10.46
C SER A 591 -21.34 14.63 -11.77
N SER A 592 -20.70 13.49 -11.97
CA SER A 592 -20.09 13.06 -13.23
C SER A 592 -20.37 11.56 -13.44
N GLN A 593 -19.95 10.96 -14.56
CA GLN A 593 -20.22 9.53 -14.85
C GLN A 593 -19.93 8.57 -13.69
N ASP A 594 -18.86 8.80 -12.92
CA ASP A 594 -18.43 7.93 -11.81
C ASP A 594 -18.32 8.69 -10.47
N LEU A 595 -18.94 9.88 -10.38
CA LEU A 595 -18.90 10.71 -9.17
C LEU A 595 -20.31 11.19 -8.83
N ASP A 596 -20.79 10.87 -7.63
CA ASP A 596 -22.04 11.42 -7.14
C ASP A 596 -21.80 12.75 -6.41
N SER A 597 -22.63 13.73 -6.76
CA SER A 597 -22.70 14.97 -5.99
C SER A 597 -23.27 14.67 -4.61
N TYR A 598 -22.63 15.18 -3.55
CA TYR A 598 -23.22 15.09 -2.20
C TYR A 598 -24.55 15.85 -2.09
N PHE A 599 -24.88 16.74 -3.03
CA PHE A 599 -26.20 17.40 -3.06
C PHE A 599 -27.34 16.42 -3.33
N ASN A 600 -27.08 15.30 -4.01
CA ASN A 600 -28.10 14.30 -4.37
C ASN A 600 -28.63 13.52 -3.15
N VAL A 601 -27.99 13.65 -1.98
CA VAL A 601 -28.41 12.99 -0.74
C VAL A 601 -29.44 13.81 0.03
N PHE A 602 -29.49 15.13 -0.16
CA PHE A 602 -30.47 15.98 0.49
C PHE A 602 -31.82 15.89 -0.23
N SER A 603 -32.91 15.92 0.54
CA SER A 603 -34.25 15.90 -0.01
C SER A 603 -34.57 17.19 -0.76
N ASP A 604 -35.47 17.09 -1.74
CA ASP A 604 -35.83 18.21 -2.61
C ASP A 604 -36.36 19.40 -1.80
N ASP A 605 -37.15 19.19 -0.76
CA ASP A 605 -37.66 20.24 0.14
C ASP A 605 -36.54 21.00 0.86
N ILE A 606 -35.48 20.32 1.29
CA ILE A 606 -34.28 20.93 1.87
C ILE A 606 -33.56 21.75 0.80
N LEU A 607 -33.35 21.20 -0.40
CA LEU A 607 -32.65 21.90 -1.48
C LEU A 607 -33.44 23.12 -1.97
N GLU A 608 -34.75 22.99 -2.14
CA GLU A 608 -35.65 24.10 -2.51
C GLU A 608 -35.60 25.21 -1.47
N SER A 609 -35.64 24.86 -0.18
CA SER A 609 -35.53 25.83 0.92
C SER A 609 -34.14 26.47 1.00
N ALA A 610 -33.07 25.67 0.89
CA ALA A 610 -31.70 26.13 1.00
C ALA A 610 -31.28 27.06 -0.16
N PHE A 611 -31.72 26.75 -1.38
CA PHE A 611 -31.42 27.56 -2.56
C PHE A 611 -32.51 28.61 -2.88
N ASN A 612 -33.64 28.61 -2.17
CA ASN A 612 -34.82 29.43 -2.43
C ASN A 612 -35.30 29.31 -3.90
N LEU A 613 -35.43 28.07 -4.37
CA LEU A 613 -35.82 27.73 -5.74
C LEU A 613 -37.06 26.84 -5.72
N ARG A 614 -38.06 27.12 -6.58
CA ARG A 614 -39.35 26.39 -6.62
C ARG A 614 -39.29 24.99 -7.26
N ARG A 615 -38.15 24.63 -7.85
CA ARG A 615 -37.75 23.32 -8.41
C ARG A 615 -36.24 23.33 -8.55
N VAL A 616 -35.51 22.32 -8.05
CA VAL A 616 -34.04 22.29 -8.15
C VAL A 616 -33.47 21.05 -8.85
N PHE A 617 -32.38 21.28 -9.59
CA PHE A 617 -31.36 20.37 -10.12
C PHE A 617 -31.72 19.22 -11.08
N GLY A 618 -32.96 18.76 -11.18
CA GLY A 618 -33.33 17.52 -11.89
C GLY A 618 -33.21 17.49 -13.44
N GLN A 619 -32.90 18.59 -14.13
CA GLN A 619 -32.99 18.64 -15.61
C GLN A 619 -31.80 19.25 -16.37
N GLN A 620 -30.72 19.71 -15.71
CA GLN A 620 -29.60 20.37 -16.41
C GLN A 620 -28.20 19.91 -15.97
N GLN A 621 -28.05 18.73 -15.37
CA GLN A 621 -26.72 18.16 -15.19
C GLN A 621 -26.27 17.52 -16.52
N GLN A 622 -25.56 18.30 -17.36
CA GLN A 622 -24.80 17.74 -18.47
C GLN A 622 -23.90 16.62 -17.93
N LYS A 623 -23.96 15.42 -18.52
CA LYS A 623 -23.08 14.29 -18.16
C LYS A 623 -21.62 14.71 -18.33
N ARG A 624 -20.95 15.06 -17.23
CA ARG A 624 -19.53 15.44 -17.21
C ARG A 624 -18.64 14.19 -17.20
N GLN A 625 -17.46 14.31 -17.82
CA GLN A 625 -16.49 13.23 -18.02
C GLN A 625 -15.49 13.14 -16.84
N GLY A 626 -15.87 12.49 -15.74
CA GLY A 626 -14.98 12.16 -14.63
C GLY A 626 -14.36 13.34 -13.85
N MET A 627 -13.40 13.03 -12.96
CA MET A 627 -12.72 14.01 -12.09
C MET A 627 -11.83 14.98 -12.87
N VAL A 628 -11.14 14.51 -13.91
CA VAL A 628 -10.28 15.33 -14.77
C VAL A 628 -10.93 15.43 -16.14
N MET A 629 -11.19 16.65 -16.58
CA MET A 629 -11.97 16.91 -17.79
C MET A 629 -11.24 17.90 -18.67
N ARG A 630 -11.38 17.74 -19.99
CA ARG A 630 -10.87 18.70 -20.97
C ARG A 630 -11.65 20.01 -20.86
N ALA A 631 -10.95 21.12 -21.01
CA ALA A 631 -11.55 22.45 -21.02
C ALA A 631 -10.94 23.30 -22.14
N SER A 632 -11.67 24.33 -22.58
CA SER A 632 -11.15 25.21 -23.63
C SER A 632 -10.02 26.09 -23.10
N PRO A 633 -8.99 26.40 -23.91
CA PRO A 633 -7.92 27.30 -23.51
C PRO A 633 -8.42 28.66 -23.00
N LYS A 634 -9.50 29.20 -23.59
CA LYS A 634 -10.13 30.45 -23.12
C LYS A 634 -10.67 30.35 -21.69
N GLN A 635 -11.34 29.24 -21.36
CA GLN A 635 -11.84 29.00 -19.99
C GLN A 635 -10.68 28.86 -19.00
N LEU A 636 -9.66 28.07 -19.36
CA LEU A 636 -8.49 27.83 -18.51
C LEU A 636 -7.68 29.10 -18.28
N GLN A 637 -7.52 29.93 -19.31
CA GLN A 637 -6.89 31.24 -19.19
C GLN A 637 -7.70 32.15 -18.24
N ALA A 638 -9.01 32.23 -18.40
CA ALA A 638 -9.87 33.02 -17.51
C ALA A 638 -9.77 32.58 -16.04
N LEU A 639 -9.71 31.27 -15.78
CA LEU A 639 -9.53 30.72 -14.43
C LEU A 639 -8.15 31.01 -13.83
N SER A 640 -7.15 31.26 -14.67
CA SER A 640 -5.75 31.50 -14.26
C SER A 640 -5.38 32.98 -14.18
N GLN A 641 -6.20 33.89 -14.72
CA GLN A 641 -5.90 35.33 -14.83
C GLN A 641 -5.62 36.03 -13.49
N HIS A 642 -6.30 35.62 -12.42
CA HIS A 642 -6.17 36.23 -11.09
C HIS A 642 -5.29 35.41 -10.13
N ALA A 643 -4.60 34.40 -10.62
CA ALA A 643 -3.73 33.58 -9.79
C ALA A 643 -2.44 34.34 -9.46
N SER A 644 -2.11 34.36 -8.17
CA SER A 644 -0.87 34.96 -7.69
C SER A 644 0.31 34.09 -8.11
N SER A 645 1.38 34.73 -8.59
CA SER A 645 2.66 34.03 -8.79
C SER A 645 3.35 33.85 -7.43
N PRO A 646 4.18 32.81 -7.25
CA PRO A 646 4.93 32.59 -6.00
C PRO A 646 5.80 33.78 -5.58
N ARG A 647 6.10 34.70 -6.51
CA ARG A 647 6.95 35.88 -6.32
C ARG A 647 6.19 37.19 -6.09
N SER A 648 4.86 37.23 -6.18
CA SER A 648 4.13 38.51 -6.08
C SER A 648 3.66 38.83 -4.66
N LYS A 649 4.29 39.86 -4.10
CA LYS A 649 3.83 40.75 -3.01
C LYS A 649 3.80 40.19 -1.58
N GLY A 650 4.72 40.73 -0.77
CA GLY A 650 4.42 41.34 0.52
C GLY A 650 3.80 40.44 1.59
N ARG A 651 4.65 39.93 2.49
CA ARG A 651 4.39 39.66 3.92
C ARG A 651 2.94 39.94 4.36
N GLN A 652 2.06 38.93 4.33
CA GLN A 652 0.87 38.93 5.21
C GLN A 652 0.21 37.56 5.44
N SER A 653 0.45 36.51 4.64
CA SER A 653 0.09 35.14 5.06
C SER A 653 1.20 34.14 4.69
N GLY A 654 1.81 33.50 5.68
CA GLY A 654 2.77 32.40 5.47
C GLY A 654 2.09 31.10 5.00
N LYS A 655 1.14 31.20 4.07
CA LYS A 655 0.20 30.12 3.67
C LYS A 655 0.25 29.75 2.17
N GLY A 656 0.90 30.56 1.32
CA GLY A 656 1.03 30.29 -0.11
C GLY A 656 2.06 29.18 -0.44
N PRO A 657 2.20 28.80 -1.72
CA PRO A 657 3.21 27.81 -2.10
C PRO A 657 4.63 28.36 -1.95
N PHE A 658 5.58 27.47 -1.67
CA PHE A 658 7.00 27.77 -1.76
C PHE A 658 7.70 26.73 -2.61
N ASN A 659 8.72 27.14 -3.36
CA ASN A 659 9.48 26.21 -4.19
C ASN A 659 10.68 25.64 -3.44
N LEU A 660 10.79 24.32 -3.40
CA LEU A 660 11.89 23.62 -2.74
C LEU A 660 13.24 23.83 -3.45
N ARG A 661 13.24 23.95 -4.78
CA ARG A 661 14.46 24.15 -5.60
C ARG A 661 14.98 25.59 -5.57
N ASN A 662 14.13 26.54 -5.21
CA ASN A 662 14.55 27.93 -4.96
C ASN A 662 15.30 28.09 -3.62
N GLN A 663 15.31 27.07 -2.76
CA GLN A 663 16.13 27.04 -1.56
C GLN A 663 17.57 26.66 -1.91
N LYS A 664 18.53 27.09 -1.08
CA LYS A 664 19.88 26.53 -1.15
C LYS A 664 19.84 25.06 -0.73
N PRO A 665 20.50 24.14 -1.45
CA PRO A 665 20.68 22.77 -0.99
C PRO A 665 21.32 22.78 0.41
N ILE A 666 20.82 21.95 1.31
CA ILE A 666 21.42 21.82 2.64
C ILE A 666 22.68 20.95 2.60
N GLN A 667 22.78 20.06 1.62
CA GLN A 667 23.92 19.18 1.35
C GLN A 667 24.10 19.09 -0.15
N ALA A 668 25.30 19.38 -0.65
CA ALA A 668 25.60 19.29 -2.08
C ALA A 668 27.10 19.17 -2.33
N ASN A 669 27.45 18.41 -3.36
CA ASN A 669 28.77 18.38 -3.99
C ASN A 669 28.61 18.01 -5.48
N GLU A 670 29.69 17.59 -6.15
CA GLU A 670 29.64 17.20 -7.57
C GLU A 670 28.84 15.92 -7.85
N PHE A 671 28.52 15.13 -6.81
CA PHE A 671 27.86 13.82 -6.92
C PHE A 671 26.36 13.86 -6.59
N GLY A 672 25.88 14.91 -5.95
CA GLY A 672 24.46 15.04 -5.64
C GLY A 672 24.09 16.31 -4.90
N LYS A 673 22.78 16.51 -4.75
CA LYS A 673 22.18 17.66 -4.07
C LYS A 673 20.98 17.22 -3.25
N LEU A 674 20.81 17.84 -2.10
CA LEU A 674 19.66 17.63 -1.23
C LEU A 674 19.06 18.96 -0.80
N PHE A 675 17.78 19.14 -1.10
CA PHE A 675 16.96 20.28 -0.70
C PHE A 675 15.97 19.81 0.34
N GLU A 676 15.76 20.58 1.41
CA GLU A 676 14.83 20.21 2.47
C GLU A 676 14.09 21.43 3.03
N ALA A 677 12.76 21.34 3.07
CA ALA A 677 11.89 22.27 3.76
C ALA A 677 11.43 21.63 5.06
N ARG A 678 11.84 22.23 6.19
CA ARG A 678 11.55 21.71 7.53
C ARG A 678 10.52 22.55 8.27
N PRO A 679 9.74 21.96 9.20
CA PRO A 679 8.73 22.68 9.95
C PRO A 679 9.29 23.87 10.75
N GLU A 680 10.55 23.85 11.19
CA GLU A 680 11.14 24.98 11.94
C GLU A 680 11.26 26.25 11.10
N LYS A 681 11.44 26.11 9.77
CA LYS A 681 11.59 27.22 8.83
C LYS A 681 10.28 27.56 8.11
N PHE A 682 9.44 26.56 7.87
CA PHE A 682 8.20 26.68 7.10
C PHE A 682 6.99 26.44 8.00
N GLY A 683 6.41 27.53 8.50
CA GLY A 683 5.27 27.49 9.42
C GLY A 683 4.08 26.65 8.92
N GLN A 684 3.82 26.65 7.61
CA GLN A 684 2.75 25.86 6.98
C GLN A 684 2.95 24.33 7.02
N LEU A 685 4.10 23.85 7.52
CA LEU A 685 4.37 22.42 7.70
C LEU A 685 4.40 22.00 9.17
N GLN A 686 4.31 22.95 10.12
CA GLN A 686 4.48 22.70 11.55
C GLN A 686 3.33 21.89 12.15
N ASP A 687 2.11 22.14 11.69
CA ASP A 687 0.88 21.51 12.16
C ASP A 687 0.84 20.00 11.89
N MET A 688 1.33 19.60 10.71
CA MET A 688 1.47 18.19 10.33
C MET A 688 2.77 17.54 10.85
N ASP A 689 3.70 18.33 11.38
CA ASP A 689 5.08 17.91 11.73
C ASP A 689 5.78 17.13 10.60
N VAL A 690 5.73 17.70 9.39
CA VAL A 690 6.28 17.08 8.17
C VAL A 690 7.38 17.93 7.55
N SER A 691 8.46 17.31 7.06
CA SER A 691 9.41 17.93 6.13
C SER A 691 9.20 17.44 4.71
N VAL A 692 9.57 18.26 3.73
CA VAL A 692 9.56 17.90 2.31
C VAL A 692 11.00 17.99 1.79
N THR A 693 11.50 16.89 1.24
CA THR A 693 12.89 16.76 0.76
C THR A 693 12.92 16.39 -0.71
N CYS A 694 13.84 16.99 -1.48
CA CYS A 694 14.16 16.56 -2.82
C CYS A 694 15.64 16.18 -2.86
N VAL A 695 15.92 14.96 -3.31
CA VAL A 695 17.28 14.43 -3.41
C VAL A 695 17.58 14.15 -4.87
N GLU A 696 18.71 14.63 -5.34
CA GLU A 696 19.26 14.38 -6.66
C GLU A 696 20.60 13.66 -6.47
N VAL A 697 20.70 12.41 -6.92
CA VAL A 697 21.94 11.63 -6.93
C VAL A 697 22.37 11.47 -8.39
N ASN A 698 23.56 11.94 -8.73
CA ASN A 698 24.06 11.89 -10.10
C ASN A 698 24.34 10.44 -10.54
N ASN A 699 24.44 10.23 -11.85
CA ASN A 699 24.77 8.92 -12.38
C ASN A 699 26.07 8.38 -11.77
N GLU A 700 26.11 7.08 -11.48
CA GLU A 700 27.23 6.37 -10.85
C GLU A 700 27.67 6.93 -9.48
N ALA A 701 26.80 7.69 -8.82
CA ALA A 701 27.02 8.19 -7.46
C ALA A 701 26.12 7.49 -6.44
N MET A 702 26.49 7.64 -5.17
CA MET A 702 25.70 7.21 -4.04
C MET A 702 25.51 8.34 -3.04
N MET A 703 24.36 8.38 -2.39
CA MET A 703 24.20 9.03 -1.10
C MET A 703 24.79 8.11 -0.04
N LEU A 704 25.78 8.62 0.70
CA LEU A 704 26.53 7.86 1.69
C LEU A 704 25.61 7.27 2.77
N PRO A 705 26.01 6.13 3.39
CA PRO A 705 25.25 5.53 4.47
C PRO A 705 24.94 6.54 5.58
N HIS A 706 23.66 6.67 5.91
CA HIS A 706 23.18 7.62 6.91
C HIS A 706 21.92 7.11 7.59
N TYR A 707 21.51 7.73 8.69
CA TYR A 707 20.20 7.50 9.31
C TYR A 707 19.57 8.82 9.74
N ASN A 708 18.25 8.81 9.88
CA ASN A 708 17.49 9.95 10.42
C ASN A 708 17.23 9.72 11.91
N SER A 709 17.45 10.72 12.75
CA SER A 709 17.35 10.56 14.21
C SER A 709 15.93 10.32 14.70
N LYS A 710 14.91 10.90 14.04
CA LYS A 710 13.51 10.87 14.50
C LYS A 710 12.50 10.72 13.35
N ALA A 711 12.79 11.29 12.19
CA ALA A 711 11.83 11.33 11.11
C ALA A 711 11.75 9.99 10.36
N ILE A 712 10.52 9.58 10.04
CA ILE A 712 10.24 8.48 9.12
C ILE A 712 10.03 9.10 7.73
N PHE A 713 10.83 8.69 6.75
CA PHE A 713 10.70 9.21 5.39
C PHE A 713 9.87 8.29 4.52
N VAL A 714 8.83 8.82 3.90
CA VAL A 714 8.13 8.20 2.77
C VAL A 714 8.70 8.80 1.49
N VAL A 715 9.43 8.00 0.70
CA VAL A 715 10.18 8.46 -0.46
C VAL A 715 9.56 7.94 -1.75
N LEU A 716 9.19 8.85 -2.65
CA LEU A 716 8.74 8.58 -4.01
C LEU A 716 9.89 8.81 -4.99
N VAL A 717 10.18 7.84 -5.85
CA VAL A 717 11.11 8.04 -6.96
C VAL A 717 10.39 8.80 -8.07
N VAL A 718 10.93 9.97 -8.45
CA VAL A 718 10.32 10.87 -9.43
C VAL A 718 10.96 10.70 -10.81
N GLU A 719 12.24 10.36 -10.86
CA GLU A 719 12.98 10.15 -12.10
C GLU A 719 14.17 9.23 -11.82
N GLY A 720 14.50 8.37 -12.77
CA GLY A 720 15.68 7.53 -12.68
C GLY A 720 15.46 6.15 -12.08
N SER A 721 16.56 5.46 -11.84
CA SER A 721 16.61 4.14 -11.20
C SER A 721 17.75 4.07 -10.20
N GLY A 722 17.59 3.28 -9.16
CA GLY A 722 18.61 3.14 -8.14
C GLY A 722 18.44 1.91 -7.28
N ARG A 723 19.40 1.74 -6.38
CA ARG A 723 19.43 0.65 -5.41
C ARG A 723 19.50 1.21 -4.01
N VAL A 724 18.67 0.65 -3.14
CA VAL A 724 18.59 0.98 -1.73
C VAL A 724 19.05 -0.20 -0.91
N GLU A 725 19.93 0.06 0.06
CA GLU A 725 20.28 -0.90 1.09
C GLU A 725 20.02 -0.29 2.46
N MET A 726 19.33 -1.01 3.33
CA MET A 726 18.98 -0.56 4.67
C MET A 726 19.26 -1.66 5.71
N ALA A 727 19.83 -1.29 6.84
CA ALA A 727 19.97 -2.19 7.99
C ALA A 727 18.71 -2.11 8.87
N CYS A 728 18.08 -3.25 9.13
CA CYS A 728 16.83 -3.34 9.88
C CYS A 728 16.93 -4.39 11.01
N PRO A 729 16.84 -3.99 12.29
CA PRO A 729 16.86 -4.94 13.40
C PRO A 729 15.49 -5.65 13.59
N HIS A 730 14.40 -5.08 13.10
CA HIS A 730 13.04 -5.55 13.41
C HIS A 730 12.54 -6.71 12.54
N MET A 731 13.22 -7.01 11.42
CA MET A 731 12.84 -8.12 10.53
C MET A 731 13.33 -9.48 11.02
N ALA A 732 14.40 -9.55 11.83
CA ALA A 732 14.87 -10.80 12.42
C ALA A 732 13.80 -11.45 13.31
N SER A 733 13.10 -10.63 14.09
CA SER A 733 12.05 -11.02 15.05
C SER A 733 10.72 -11.50 14.45
N GLN A 734 10.48 -11.35 13.14
CA GLN A 734 9.24 -11.86 12.50
C GLN A 734 9.33 -13.34 12.10
N SER A 735 10.53 -13.95 12.16
CA SER A 735 10.79 -15.33 11.73
C SER A 735 10.41 -16.38 12.78
N GLN A 736 10.11 -15.97 14.03
CA GLN A 736 9.74 -16.86 15.12
C GLN A 736 8.27 -16.68 15.49
N MET A 737 7.41 -17.45 14.84
CA MET A 737 6.03 -17.69 15.29
C MET A 737 6.08 -18.63 16.51
N GLY A 738 6.20 -18.05 17.70
CA GLY A 738 6.10 -18.74 18.98
C GLY A 738 5.75 -17.72 20.07
N GLU A 739 4.71 -18.02 20.83
CA GLU A 739 4.27 -17.24 21.99
C GLU A 739 5.38 -17.18 23.03
N GLU A 740 6.14 -16.08 23.03
CA GLU A 740 6.87 -15.45 24.13
C GLU A 740 7.75 -14.36 23.50
N GLU A 741 7.54 -13.08 23.84
CA GLU A 741 8.48 -12.00 23.49
C GLU A 741 9.78 -12.21 24.27
N VAL A 742 10.60 -13.16 23.83
CA VAL A 742 12.00 -13.23 24.23
C VAL A 742 12.70 -12.09 23.50
N GLU A 743 13.27 -11.14 24.25
CA GLU A 743 14.17 -10.10 23.74
C GLU A 743 15.40 -10.76 23.08
N GLN A 744 15.27 -11.24 21.84
CA GLN A 744 16.42 -11.63 21.04
C GLN A 744 17.10 -10.35 20.57
N GLN A 745 18.16 -9.98 21.28
CA GLN A 745 19.02 -8.86 20.97
C GLN A 745 19.72 -9.07 19.62
N GLY A 746 19.50 -8.14 18.68
CA GLY A 746 20.61 -7.55 17.93
C GLY A 746 20.90 -8.02 16.50
N GLU A 747 20.23 -9.02 15.93
CA GLU A 747 20.56 -9.43 14.55
C GLU A 747 20.06 -8.39 13.52
N GLN A 748 21.00 -7.70 12.87
CA GLN A 748 20.68 -6.76 11.79
C GLN A 748 20.39 -7.51 10.49
N VAL A 749 19.18 -7.34 9.97
CA VAL A 749 18.80 -7.87 8.65
C VAL A 749 19.07 -6.83 7.58
N LYS A 750 19.76 -7.25 6.51
CA LYS A 750 19.93 -6.46 5.31
C LYS A 750 18.64 -6.43 4.51
N VAL A 751 18.07 -5.25 4.34
CA VAL A 751 16.90 -4.99 3.51
C VAL A 751 17.36 -4.30 2.22
N THR A 752 17.00 -4.86 1.07
CA THR A 752 17.35 -4.28 -0.24
C THR A 752 16.12 -4.01 -1.09
N ALA A 753 16.19 -2.97 -1.91
CA ALA A 753 15.21 -2.70 -2.95
C ALA A 753 15.90 -2.07 -4.17
N ASP A 754 15.60 -2.57 -5.36
CA ASP A 754 15.90 -1.88 -6.61
C ASP A 754 14.67 -1.02 -6.97
N VAL A 755 14.86 0.30 -7.08
CA VAL A 755 13.78 1.29 -7.18
C VAL A 755 13.80 1.98 -8.54
N SER A 756 12.62 2.27 -9.08
CA SER A 756 12.40 2.92 -10.38
C SER A 756 11.34 4.02 -10.27
N GLU A 757 11.19 4.83 -11.31
CA GLU A 757 10.20 5.92 -11.32
C GLU A 757 8.79 5.45 -10.92
N GLY A 758 8.19 6.17 -9.97
CA GLY A 758 6.86 5.87 -9.44
C GLY A 758 6.87 4.95 -8.21
N ASP A 759 7.97 4.24 -7.95
CA ASP A 759 8.10 3.39 -6.77
C ASP A 759 8.23 4.22 -5.50
N VAL A 760 7.74 3.64 -4.39
CA VAL A 760 7.78 4.25 -3.07
C VAL A 760 8.54 3.35 -2.12
N PHE A 761 9.37 3.93 -1.26
CA PHE A 761 9.98 3.19 -0.16
C PHE A 761 9.97 4.01 1.13
N VAL A 762 9.95 3.30 2.26
CA VAL A 762 9.88 3.90 3.59
C VAL A 762 11.21 3.71 4.32
N ILE A 763 11.73 4.80 4.88
CA ILE A 763 12.94 4.80 5.70
C ILE A 763 12.52 5.08 7.15
N PRO A 764 12.46 4.08 8.02
CA PRO A 764 12.12 4.30 9.42
C PRO A 764 13.22 5.10 10.14
N ALA A 765 12.85 5.77 11.22
CA ALA A 765 13.80 6.49 12.07
C ALA A 765 14.86 5.52 12.62
N GLY A 766 16.10 5.99 12.74
CA GLY A 766 17.24 5.23 13.29
C GLY A 766 17.83 4.17 12.35
N HIS A 767 17.21 3.88 11.19
CA HIS A 767 17.70 2.82 10.30
C HIS A 767 18.79 3.35 9.36
N PRO A 768 20.01 2.79 9.39
CA PRO A 768 21.07 3.09 8.42
C PRO A 768 20.64 2.72 7.00
N ILE A 769 20.80 3.66 6.07
CA ILE A 769 20.44 3.49 4.67
C ILE A 769 21.49 4.08 3.74
N ALA A 770 21.75 3.39 2.63
CA ALA A 770 22.54 3.86 1.51
C ALA A 770 21.67 3.83 0.23
N ILE A 771 21.82 4.85 -0.62
CA ILE A 771 21.06 4.97 -1.86
C ILE A 771 22.05 5.19 -3.01
N VAL A 772 21.95 4.36 -4.04
CA VAL A 772 22.88 4.34 -5.16
C VAL A 772 22.11 4.59 -6.44
N ALA A 773 22.53 5.57 -7.25
CA ALA A 773 21.96 5.79 -8.58
C ALA A 773 22.49 4.74 -9.56
N GLN A 774 21.63 4.25 -10.44
CA GLN A 774 21.97 3.24 -11.45
C GLN A 774 21.67 3.78 -12.85
N ASN A 775 22.66 3.71 -13.74
CA ASN A 775 22.60 4.03 -15.17
C ASN A 775 22.27 5.49 -15.55
N GLN A 776 21.53 6.21 -14.70
CA GLN A 776 21.08 7.58 -14.90
C GLN A 776 20.97 8.32 -13.56
N GLN A 777 20.73 9.63 -13.62
CA GLN A 777 20.48 10.44 -12.43
C GLN A 777 19.21 9.97 -11.73
N LEU A 778 19.26 9.84 -10.41
CA LEU A 778 18.13 9.46 -9.56
C LEU A 778 17.59 10.70 -8.85
N LYS A 779 16.30 11.01 -9.05
CA LYS A 779 15.59 12.09 -8.35
C LYS A 779 14.47 11.53 -7.48
N MET A 780 14.44 11.96 -6.23
CA MET A 780 13.50 11.45 -5.24
C MET A 780 12.82 12.59 -4.49
N LEU A 781 11.54 12.41 -4.16
CA LEU A 781 10.76 13.26 -3.28
C LEU A 781 10.49 12.51 -1.97
N GLY A 782 10.95 13.05 -0.85
CA GLY A 782 10.74 12.49 0.48
C GLY A 782 9.81 13.34 1.33
N PHE A 783 8.85 12.70 2.00
CA PHE A 783 8.07 13.30 3.08
C PHE A 783 8.57 12.75 4.41
N GLY A 784 9.23 13.59 5.22
CA GLY A 784 9.69 13.21 6.55
C GLY A 784 8.57 13.45 7.57
N ILE A 785 8.03 12.40 8.16
CA ILE A 785 7.01 12.45 9.22
C ILE A 785 7.71 12.48 10.57
N ASN A 786 7.22 13.26 11.54
CA ASN A 786 7.90 13.56 12.82
C ASN A 786 9.20 14.35 12.60
N ALA A 787 9.14 15.36 11.73
CA ALA A 787 10.31 16.06 11.21
C ALA A 787 10.95 17.04 12.19
N GLN A 788 10.20 17.55 13.18
CA GLN A 788 10.71 18.52 14.14
C GLN A 788 11.96 17.99 14.86
N ASN A 789 13.04 18.77 14.76
CA ASN A 789 14.36 18.50 15.30
C ASN A 789 15.02 17.23 14.73
N ASN A 790 14.59 16.73 13.57
CA ASN A 790 15.25 15.61 12.91
C ASN A 790 16.66 15.97 12.46
N LYS A 791 17.62 15.08 12.72
CA LYS A 791 19.00 15.17 12.25
C LYS A 791 19.31 13.98 11.33
N ARG A 792 19.98 14.27 10.21
CA ARG A 792 20.53 13.25 9.32
C ARG A 792 21.99 13.02 9.70
N ASN A 793 22.29 11.85 10.23
CA ASN A 793 23.62 11.48 10.70
C ASN A 793 24.27 10.56 9.68
N PHE A 794 25.38 10.97 9.08
CA PHE A 794 26.14 10.14 8.16
C PHE A 794 27.06 9.20 8.95
N ILE A 795 27.28 8.02 8.41
CA ILE A 795 28.14 6.98 9.00
C ILE A 795 29.52 7.01 8.33
N ALA A 796 29.57 7.48 7.09
CA ALA A 796 30.78 7.64 6.31
C ALA A 796 30.85 9.04 5.70
N GLY A 797 32.05 9.42 5.25
CA GLY A 797 32.30 10.73 4.65
C GLY A 797 32.99 11.68 5.61
N ARG A 798 33.47 12.80 5.04
CA ARG A 798 34.30 13.77 5.75
C ARG A 798 33.50 14.61 6.73
N GLU A 799 32.32 15.07 6.35
CA GLU A 799 31.44 15.91 7.17
C GLU A 799 30.22 15.15 7.70
N ALA A 800 29.61 15.68 8.77
CA ALA A 800 28.39 15.14 9.38
C ALA A 800 28.47 13.65 9.78
N ASN A 801 29.69 13.17 10.04
CA ASN A 801 30.01 11.81 10.45
C ASN A 801 30.45 11.79 11.94
N PRO A 802 29.57 11.45 12.89
CA PRO A 802 29.90 11.43 14.31
C PRO A 802 31.07 10.50 14.67
N ILE A 803 31.32 9.46 13.87
CA ILE A 803 32.44 8.54 14.10
C ILE A 803 33.77 9.28 13.96
N ARG A 804 33.87 10.31 13.11
CA ARG A 804 35.10 11.11 12.98
C ARG A 804 35.37 11.97 14.20
N GLU A 805 34.32 12.42 14.89
CA GLU A 805 34.41 13.24 16.10
C GLU A 805 34.71 12.42 17.37
N MET A 806 34.64 11.08 17.30
CA MET A 806 35.01 10.22 18.43
C MET A 806 36.50 10.39 18.80
N GLU A 807 36.79 10.34 20.10
CA GLU A 807 38.14 10.28 20.62
C GLU A 807 38.90 9.08 20.03
N ARG A 808 40.21 9.21 19.89
CA ARG A 808 41.05 8.19 19.24
C ARG A 808 40.95 6.87 20.00
N GLU A 809 41.04 6.92 21.32
CA GLU A 809 40.97 5.78 22.22
C GLU A 809 39.61 5.07 22.09
N ALA A 810 38.51 5.83 22.02
CA ALA A 810 37.17 5.29 21.81
C ALA A 810 37.02 4.59 20.45
N LYS A 811 37.57 5.18 19.37
CA LYS A 811 37.61 4.55 18.04
C LYS A 811 38.39 3.23 18.07
N GLN A 812 39.55 3.22 18.72
CA GLN A 812 40.40 2.03 18.83
C GLN A 812 39.72 0.91 19.62
N LEU A 813 39.05 1.23 20.72
CA LEU A 813 38.29 0.25 21.50
C LEU A 813 37.07 -0.27 20.74
N THR A 814 36.42 0.56 19.92
CA THR A 814 35.20 0.19 19.19
C THR A 814 35.48 -0.61 17.92
N PHE A 815 36.51 -0.23 17.16
CA PHE A 815 36.75 -0.74 15.80
C PHE A 815 38.16 -1.29 15.56
N GLY A 816 39.06 -1.21 16.55
CA GLY A 816 40.48 -1.56 16.38
C GLY A 816 41.35 -0.41 15.87
N GLN A 817 42.68 -0.63 15.90
CA GLN A 817 43.68 0.42 15.66
C GLN A 817 43.72 0.94 14.22
N GLU A 818 43.41 0.10 13.24
CA GLU A 818 43.49 0.44 11.81
C GLU A 818 42.29 1.29 11.33
N MET A 819 41.19 1.29 12.09
CA MET A 819 39.94 1.92 11.65
C MET A 819 40.04 3.45 11.52
N GLU A 820 40.89 4.08 12.32
CA GLU A 820 41.13 5.53 12.24
C GLU A 820 41.63 5.93 10.83
N GLN A 821 42.48 5.11 10.21
CA GLN A 821 42.95 5.37 8.85
C GLN A 821 41.83 5.12 7.84
N ILE A 822 41.04 4.06 8.01
CA ILE A 822 39.96 3.67 7.09
C ILE A 822 38.85 4.72 7.04
N ILE A 823 38.35 5.18 8.19
CA ILE A 823 37.29 6.20 8.29
C ILE A 823 37.72 7.49 7.57
N ASN A 824 39.02 7.81 7.61
CA ASN A 824 39.57 9.02 7.01
C ASN A 824 39.91 8.90 5.51
N ARG A 825 39.77 7.71 4.88
CA ARG A 825 40.04 7.54 3.45
C ARG A 825 39.01 8.22 2.55
N GLN A 826 37.74 8.24 2.95
CA GLN A 826 36.69 8.87 2.18
C GLN A 826 36.82 10.40 2.26
N ARG A 827 37.15 11.03 1.12
CA ARG A 827 37.37 12.48 1.04
C ARG A 827 36.09 13.27 0.83
N GLU A 828 35.08 12.64 0.23
CA GLU A 828 33.79 13.26 -0.05
C GLU A 828 32.87 13.28 1.17
N SER A 829 31.87 14.15 1.14
CA SER A 829 30.79 14.26 2.12
C SER A 829 29.45 14.11 1.44
N TYR A 830 28.48 13.50 2.14
CA TYR A 830 27.08 13.34 1.72
C TYR A 830 26.85 12.42 0.52
N PHE A 831 27.50 12.70 -0.60
CA PHE A 831 27.44 11.92 -1.82
C PHE A 831 28.85 11.60 -2.30
N ALA A 832 29.05 10.42 -2.89
CA ALA A 832 30.35 9.94 -3.33
C ALA A 832 30.22 9.12 -4.62
N PRO A 833 31.28 8.96 -5.43
CA PRO A 833 31.26 8.08 -6.58
C PRO A 833 31.23 6.62 -6.14
N THR A 834 30.61 5.77 -6.95
CA THR A 834 30.61 4.32 -6.76
C THR A 834 31.92 3.69 -7.29
N GLY A 835 32.28 2.50 -6.82
CA GLY A 835 33.56 1.86 -7.18
C GLY A 835 33.78 1.60 -8.69
N GLN A 836 32.71 1.57 -9.50
CA GLN A 836 32.80 1.44 -10.95
C GLN A 836 33.40 2.68 -11.62
N SER A 837 33.17 3.87 -11.08
CA SER A 837 33.72 5.15 -11.61
C SER A 837 35.12 5.48 -11.07
N GLN A 838 35.56 4.85 -9.98
CA GLN A 838 36.94 4.98 -9.49
C GLN A 838 37.97 4.29 -10.41
N GLN A 839 37.61 3.19 -11.07
CA GLN A 839 38.49 2.48 -12.01
C GLN A 839 38.81 3.30 -13.29
N GLN A 840 37.97 4.27 -13.66
CA GLN A 840 38.22 5.14 -14.82
C GLN A 840 39.02 6.41 -14.48
N ARG A 841 39.13 6.79 -13.21
CA ARG A 841 39.80 8.05 -12.79
C ARG A 841 41.13 7.85 -12.04
N GLY A 842 41.51 6.63 -11.68
CA GLY A 842 42.72 6.33 -10.90
C GLY A 842 43.69 5.41 -11.63
N GLY A 843 44.53 5.96 -12.51
CA GLY A 843 45.75 5.26 -12.93
C GLY A 843 46.81 5.35 -11.83
N ARG A 844 46.95 4.30 -11.03
CA ARG A 844 48.19 3.73 -10.44
C ARG A 844 47.88 2.85 -9.22
N ASP A 845 48.63 1.76 -9.15
CA ASP A 845 48.58 0.59 -8.27
C ASP A 845 48.40 0.87 -6.77
N GLU A 846 47.56 0.06 -6.11
CA GLU A 846 47.94 -0.75 -4.94
C GLU A 846 46.91 -1.89 -4.74
N PRO A 847 47.34 -3.09 -4.27
CA PRO A 847 46.50 -4.29 -4.27
C PRO A 847 45.45 -4.24 -3.16
N LEU A 848 44.18 -4.43 -3.54
CA LEU A 848 43.06 -4.62 -2.61
C LEU A 848 43.20 -5.96 -1.88
N SER A 849 43.84 -5.97 -0.71
CA SER A 849 43.66 -7.02 0.27
C SER A 849 42.25 -6.91 0.88
N SER A 850 41.53 -8.03 0.79
CA SER A 850 40.15 -8.31 1.20
C SER A 850 39.64 -7.60 2.47
N ILE A 851 38.58 -6.80 2.31
CA ILE A 851 37.73 -6.27 3.40
C ILE A 851 36.68 -7.30 3.88
N LEU A 852 36.64 -8.51 3.31
CA LEU A 852 35.63 -9.54 3.60
C LEU A 852 35.93 -10.41 4.84
N ALA A 853 36.62 -9.89 5.86
CA ALA A 853 36.91 -10.62 7.10
C ALA A 853 36.48 -9.86 8.36
N PHE A 854 35.30 -9.25 8.36
CA PHE A 854 34.68 -8.70 9.58
C PHE A 854 33.17 -9.00 9.59
N THR A 855 32.83 -10.28 9.67
CA THR A 855 31.52 -10.73 10.17
C THR A 855 31.80 -11.66 11.34
N GLY A 856 31.65 -11.13 12.55
CA GLY A 856 31.85 -11.89 13.78
C GLY A 856 32.14 -10.99 14.97
N PHE A 857 31.17 -10.17 15.37
CA PHE A 857 30.89 -9.79 16.75
C PHE A 857 29.41 -9.42 16.86
#